data_AF-A0A7C1VS56-F1
#
_entry.id   AF-A0A7C1VS56-F1
#
_cell.length_a   1.000
_cell.length_b   1.000
_cell.length_c   1.000
_cell.angle_alpha   90.00
_cell.angle_beta   90.00
_cell.angle_gamma   90.00
#
_symmetry.space_group_name_H-M   'P 1'
#
loop_
_entity.id
_entity.type
_entity.pdbx_description
1 polymer ?
#
loop_
_entity_poly.entity_id
_entity_poly.type
_entity_poly.pdbx_seq_one_letter_code
_entity_poly.pdbx_strand_id
1 'polypeptide(L)'
;MRFYFFVITLCVIGFLSACSNDDAEPESAKNTLSSGNVKTVKYDIDIRPILEKKCVACHGCFDAPCQLKMESSEGLLRGATPLNAYDGTREEAIAPTRLFTDADSLSEWRDKGFYSVLTSSSQQTSLLKKMLDLGRDNNFPANTKLPDSIDISLHRDNTCPIEEDFNDYKSSHPYGGMPFSVTGLTSEEYRLVTEWFAQGAHIHQSVPIVSEDEKSSISKWESYLNQDDDEHKLVSRWLFEHLYLAHLYFRTGVNHYYQLVRSYTPSGSPISLVKTTLPNGDANAPIYYRLRKIEGTIVHKRHITFLFDDALLNQIDDLFFSSEWTVQNLPGYDYIDRSNPFLTFTDIPAEARYEFMLQHAEYFTRTFMRGPVCRGQIATDVIRDNFWVLFQEPKFDLYIQSPAYRHEVNPLLGLPGQDDVLLDTKENWDKYKTDRNSYLEKRNHYYSEASPETASLNAIWNGNGDNTNALLSVFRHFDSASVRRGLIGQIPQTMWWMDYPLFERTYYELVVNFDLFGNVAHQLQTRLYFDLIRNGAEHNFLRLLPADKRQGVLDDWYKGMALIKAYFTYAALDTKTQTANVFKTDDVKNELINDILTRFRAINKDADDPLNRCTTTDCSRVKEDKWIEHADSIFNKLSNTPFQSSKGLKHLPELTFFRVKNGNERTIYSIIRNRYHTNVAFLLGDSLRYDDDKDSLTIYPGILGSYPNFIFDVDSQDLAEFQQQLINVDSDADFDALVVSWGIRRTHPQFWDILHDFTDWQYEHEPHEAGIFDVNRYQNL
;
A
#
# COMPACT_ATOMS: atom_id res chain seq x y z
N MET A 1 -31.80 29.50 -50.18
CA MET A 1 -32.77 29.73 -51.28
C MET A 1 -32.14 29.19 -52.56
N ARG A 2 -32.81 28.27 -53.29
CA ARG A 2 -32.34 27.55 -54.51
C ARG A 2 -31.10 26.66 -54.32
N PHE A 3 -31.21 25.33 -54.24
CA PHE A 3 -31.55 24.30 -55.25
C PHE A 3 -30.47 24.02 -56.31
N TYR A 4 -30.00 22.77 -56.32
CA TYR A 4 -29.41 22.06 -57.46
C TYR A 4 -30.26 20.81 -57.74
N PHE A 5 -30.32 20.37 -59.00
CA PHE A 5 -30.98 19.13 -59.41
C PHE A 5 -30.01 18.28 -60.24
N PHE A 6 -30.13 16.97 -60.11
CA PHE A 6 -29.24 15.96 -60.69
C PHE A 6 -29.91 15.31 -61.91
N VAL A 7 -29.15 14.96 -62.97
CA VAL A 7 -29.61 14.05 -64.03
C VAL A 7 -28.46 13.13 -64.47
N ILE A 8 -28.77 11.83 -64.54
CA ILE A 8 -27.92 10.75 -65.05
C ILE A 8 -28.47 10.30 -66.41
N THR A 9 -27.62 9.89 -67.36
CA THR A 9 -28.05 9.02 -68.48
C THR A 9 -26.97 8.00 -68.83
N LEU A 10 -27.40 6.79 -69.20
CA LEU A 10 -26.57 5.60 -69.45
C LEU A 10 -27.18 4.80 -70.62
N CYS A 11 -26.38 4.34 -71.59
CA CYS A 11 -26.70 3.32 -72.62
C CYS A 11 -25.44 2.98 -73.48
N VAL A 12 -25.27 1.85 -74.23
CA VAL A 12 -25.52 0.38 -74.08
C VAL A 12 -25.39 -0.31 -75.49
N ILE A 13 -25.10 -1.63 -75.57
CA ILE A 13 -25.03 -2.53 -76.78
C ILE A 13 -23.74 -2.41 -77.64
N GLY A 14 -23.08 -3.43 -78.25
CA GLY A 14 -23.23 -4.92 -78.41
C GLY A 14 -21.97 -5.48 -79.15
N PHE A 15 -21.87 -6.65 -79.83
CA PHE A 15 -22.71 -7.86 -80.09
C PHE A 15 -21.85 -8.97 -80.80
N LEU A 16 -22.35 -10.23 -80.93
CA LEU A 16 -21.84 -11.42 -81.72
C LEU A 16 -20.58 -12.17 -81.15
N SER A 17 -20.51 -13.48 -80.83
CA SER A 17 -21.01 -14.80 -81.34
C SER A 17 -20.11 -15.45 -82.43
N ALA A 18 -19.70 -16.75 -82.42
CA ALA A 18 -19.75 -17.85 -81.43
C ALA A 18 -18.85 -19.04 -81.91
N CYS A 19 -18.52 -19.99 -80.99
CA CYS A 19 -18.11 -21.41 -81.16
C CYS A 19 -16.89 -21.85 -80.31
N SER A 20 -16.89 -23.12 -79.91
CA SER A 20 -16.16 -23.69 -78.77
C SER A 20 -14.94 -24.53 -79.13
N ASN A 21 -13.81 -24.28 -78.45
CA ASN A 21 -13.09 -25.24 -77.59
C ASN A 21 -11.73 -24.66 -77.19
N ASP A 22 -11.48 -24.63 -75.87
CA ASP A 22 -10.19 -24.75 -75.16
C ASP A 22 -10.24 -23.92 -73.87
N ASP A 23 -10.64 -24.56 -72.76
CA ASP A 23 -10.62 -23.94 -71.43
C ASP A 23 -9.18 -23.92 -70.89
N ALA A 24 -8.50 -22.80 -71.12
CA ALA A 24 -7.24 -22.44 -70.46
C ALA A 24 -7.43 -21.13 -69.69
N GLU A 25 -7.87 -21.22 -68.43
CA GLU A 25 -7.84 -20.07 -67.51
C GLU A 25 -6.39 -19.68 -67.18
N PRO A 26 -5.97 -18.42 -67.36
CA PRO A 26 -4.71 -17.93 -66.83
C PRO A 26 -4.83 -17.67 -65.32
N GLU A 27 -3.78 -18.06 -64.59
CA GLU A 27 -3.69 -18.03 -63.13
C GLU A 27 -4.07 -16.66 -62.52
N SER A 28 -5.17 -16.61 -61.76
CA SER A 28 -5.20 -15.74 -60.58
C SER A 28 -4.58 -16.50 -59.43
N ALA A 29 -3.46 -15.98 -58.91
CA ALA A 29 -2.75 -16.59 -57.79
C ALA A 29 -3.59 -16.48 -56.51
N LYS A 30 -4.49 -17.45 -56.31
CA LYS A 30 -5.03 -17.79 -55.00
C LYS A 30 -3.86 -18.26 -54.14
N ASN A 31 -3.24 -17.30 -53.45
CA ASN A 31 -2.49 -17.58 -52.22
C ASN A 31 -3.48 -18.14 -51.21
N THR A 32 -3.73 -19.43 -51.37
CA THR A 32 -4.46 -20.28 -50.47
C THR A 32 -3.54 -20.42 -49.26
N LEU A 33 -3.56 -19.44 -48.37
CA LEU A 33 -3.10 -19.63 -47.00
C LEU A 33 -3.77 -20.89 -46.52
N SER A 34 -2.96 -21.92 -46.28
CA SER A 34 -3.48 -23.19 -45.81
C SER A 34 -4.27 -22.93 -44.54
N SER A 35 -5.46 -23.50 -44.45
CA SER A 35 -6.21 -23.59 -43.20
C SER A 35 -5.53 -24.58 -42.27
N GLY A 36 -4.28 -24.29 -41.89
CA GLY A 36 -3.69 -24.84 -40.68
C GLY A 36 -4.53 -24.37 -39.50
N ASN A 37 -4.75 -25.26 -38.52
CA ASN A 37 -5.57 -24.98 -37.35
C ASN A 37 -5.16 -23.65 -36.69
N VAL A 38 -5.94 -22.59 -36.89
CA VAL A 38 -5.78 -21.34 -36.15
C VAL A 38 -6.17 -21.66 -34.71
N LYS A 39 -5.18 -21.84 -33.85
CA LYS A 39 -5.39 -22.07 -32.42
C LYS A 39 -6.16 -20.85 -31.88
N THR A 40 -7.39 -21.07 -31.42
CA THR A 40 -8.16 -20.01 -30.75
C THR A 40 -7.40 -19.57 -29.50
N VAL A 41 -7.06 -18.29 -29.43
CA VAL A 41 -6.34 -17.72 -28.29
C VAL A 41 -7.35 -17.42 -27.19
N LYS A 42 -7.17 -18.00 -26.02
CA LYS A 42 -8.10 -17.88 -24.89
C LYS A 42 -7.58 -16.86 -23.90
N TYR A 43 -8.39 -15.84 -23.59
CA TYR A 43 -7.99 -14.77 -22.68
C TYR A 43 -7.41 -15.29 -21.36
N ASP A 44 -8.16 -16.13 -20.63
CA ASP A 44 -7.76 -16.60 -19.30
C ASP A 44 -6.51 -17.52 -19.27
N ILE A 45 -6.15 -18.14 -20.40
CA ILE A 45 -5.07 -19.14 -20.48
C ILE A 45 -3.83 -18.59 -21.19
N ASP A 46 -4.02 -17.88 -22.31
CA ASP A 46 -2.94 -17.44 -23.18
C ASP A 46 -2.59 -15.95 -23.01
N ILE A 47 -3.53 -15.08 -22.54
CA ILE A 47 -3.34 -13.61 -22.50
C ILE A 47 -3.22 -13.05 -21.09
N ARG A 48 -4.12 -13.45 -20.18
CA ARG A 48 -4.12 -13.00 -18.79
C ARG A 48 -2.74 -13.23 -18.11
N PRO A 49 -2.07 -14.39 -18.24
CA PRO A 49 -0.73 -14.57 -17.69
C PRO A 49 0.31 -13.59 -18.24
N ILE A 50 0.17 -13.13 -19.48
CA ILE A 50 1.06 -12.11 -20.08
C ILE A 50 0.80 -10.74 -19.44
N LEU A 51 -0.48 -10.37 -19.23
CA LEU A 51 -0.85 -9.12 -18.57
C LEU A 51 -0.41 -9.10 -17.10
N GLU A 52 -0.62 -10.20 -16.38
CA GLU A 52 -0.11 -10.39 -15.02
C GLU A 52 1.42 -10.26 -14.99
N LYS A 53 2.12 -10.94 -15.91
CA LYS A 53 3.59 -10.94 -15.97
C LYS A 53 4.22 -9.62 -16.43
N LYS A 54 3.56 -8.82 -17.28
CA LYS A 54 4.19 -7.68 -17.99
C LYS A 54 3.51 -6.33 -17.78
N CYS A 55 2.30 -6.29 -17.23
CA CYS A 55 1.47 -5.08 -17.19
C CYS A 55 0.95 -4.75 -15.79
N VAL A 56 0.44 -5.72 -15.02
CA VAL A 56 -0.17 -5.50 -13.69
C VAL A 56 0.80 -4.83 -12.70
N ALA A 57 2.11 -5.08 -12.82
CA ALA A 57 3.17 -4.43 -12.04
C ALA A 57 3.27 -2.89 -12.25
N CYS A 58 2.68 -2.34 -13.31
CA CYS A 58 2.50 -0.88 -13.49
C CYS A 58 1.02 -0.47 -13.44
N HIS A 59 0.13 -1.37 -13.86
CA HIS A 59 -1.29 -1.13 -14.15
C HIS A 59 -2.24 -1.77 -13.12
N GLY A 60 -1.91 -1.69 -11.84
CA GLY A 60 -2.83 -2.04 -10.74
C GLY A 60 -3.05 -0.85 -9.80
N CYS A 61 -4.17 -0.82 -9.07
CA CYS A 61 -4.51 0.27 -8.13
C CYS A 61 -4.70 1.66 -8.82
N PHE A 62 -4.95 2.71 -8.04
CA PHE A 62 -5.26 4.08 -8.51
C PHE A 62 -4.04 4.88 -8.97
N ASP A 63 -2.83 4.38 -8.76
CA ASP A 63 -1.56 4.90 -9.28
C ASP A 63 -1.23 4.34 -10.67
N ALA A 64 -2.04 3.42 -11.21
CA ALA A 64 -1.96 2.97 -12.59
C ALA A 64 -2.05 4.17 -13.57
N PRO A 65 -1.10 4.34 -14.51
CA PRO A 65 -1.13 5.41 -15.50
C PRO A 65 -2.47 5.45 -16.26
N CYS A 66 -3.03 6.66 -16.40
CA CYS A 66 -4.35 6.89 -17.03
C CYS A 66 -5.50 6.07 -16.41
N GLN A 67 -5.38 5.69 -15.12
CA GLN A 67 -6.24 4.72 -14.42
C GLN A 67 -6.53 3.41 -15.21
N LEU A 68 -5.65 3.05 -16.15
CA LEU A 68 -5.78 1.82 -16.93
C LEU A 68 -5.41 0.66 -16.01
N LYS A 69 -6.44 0.03 -15.44
CA LYS A 69 -6.35 -1.07 -14.49
C LYS A 69 -6.40 -2.39 -15.24
N MET A 70 -5.39 -3.23 -15.07
CA MET A 70 -5.26 -4.52 -15.75
C MET A 70 -5.32 -5.70 -14.78
N GLU A 71 -5.56 -5.47 -13.48
CA GLU A 71 -5.71 -6.54 -12.50
C GLU A 71 -6.94 -7.44 -12.74
N SER A 72 -7.97 -6.95 -13.45
CA SER A 72 -9.21 -7.70 -13.72
C SER A 72 -9.77 -7.47 -15.13
N SER A 73 -10.61 -8.39 -15.58
CA SER A 73 -11.36 -8.28 -16.84
C SER A 73 -12.23 -7.01 -16.91
N GLU A 74 -12.85 -6.60 -15.79
CA GLU A 74 -13.60 -5.33 -15.73
C GLU A 74 -12.68 -4.12 -15.90
N GLY A 75 -11.51 -4.10 -15.24
CA GLY A 75 -10.53 -3.02 -15.39
C GLY A 75 -10.08 -2.83 -16.84
N LEU A 76 -9.76 -3.93 -17.52
CA LEU A 76 -9.29 -3.91 -18.90
C LEU A 76 -10.40 -3.49 -19.90
N LEU A 77 -11.64 -3.91 -19.66
CA LEU A 77 -12.81 -3.50 -20.47
C LEU A 77 -13.22 -2.03 -20.21
N ARG A 78 -13.11 -1.56 -18.96
CA ARG A 78 -13.28 -0.16 -18.60
C ARG A 78 -12.32 0.72 -19.40
N GLY A 79 -11.04 0.33 -19.45
CA GLY A 79 -10.01 1.02 -20.20
C GLY A 79 -9.40 2.21 -19.44
N ALA A 80 -9.02 3.26 -20.17
CA ALA A 80 -8.20 4.36 -19.69
C ALA A 80 -8.97 5.69 -19.61
N THR A 81 -8.47 6.65 -18.84
CA THR A 81 -8.99 8.03 -18.71
C THR A 81 -7.85 8.98 -18.32
N PRO A 82 -7.86 10.26 -18.74
CA PRO A 82 -6.90 11.26 -18.23
C PRO A 82 -7.15 11.66 -16.76
N LEU A 83 -8.27 11.25 -16.15
CA LEU A 83 -8.61 11.59 -14.76
C LEU A 83 -7.53 11.07 -13.78
N ASN A 84 -6.83 11.96 -13.09
CA ASN A 84 -5.90 11.59 -12.01
C ASN A 84 -6.65 11.49 -10.67
N ALA A 85 -6.73 10.28 -10.10
CA ALA A 85 -7.33 10.06 -8.78
C ALA A 85 -6.52 10.74 -7.67
N TYR A 86 -5.18 10.65 -7.73
CA TYR A 86 -4.24 11.21 -6.75
C TYR A 86 -3.83 12.67 -7.05
N ASP A 87 -4.69 13.44 -7.72
CA ASP A 87 -4.50 14.89 -7.85
C ASP A 87 -4.88 15.59 -6.54
N GLY A 88 -3.86 15.81 -5.70
CA GLY A 88 -3.98 16.55 -4.44
C GLY A 88 -4.05 18.07 -4.59
N THR A 89 -4.08 18.62 -5.82
CA THR A 89 -4.23 20.06 -6.07
C THR A 89 -5.68 20.48 -6.34
N ARG A 90 -6.59 19.51 -6.45
CA ARG A 90 -7.98 19.70 -6.87
C ARG A 90 -8.79 20.54 -5.88
N GLU A 91 -9.50 21.54 -6.38
CA GLU A 91 -10.35 22.44 -5.56
C GLU A 91 -11.71 21.80 -5.20
N GLU A 92 -12.29 21.00 -6.11
CA GLU A 92 -13.57 20.30 -5.92
C GLU A 92 -13.36 18.78 -5.84
N ALA A 93 -14.23 18.08 -5.11
CA ALA A 93 -14.24 16.61 -5.07
C ALA A 93 -14.74 16.02 -6.40
N ILE A 94 -14.28 14.81 -6.75
CA ILE A 94 -14.67 14.12 -7.99
C ILE A 94 -15.52 12.87 -7.71
N ALA A 95 -16.31 12.46 -8.70
CA ALA A 95 -17.07 11.22 -8.62
C ALA A 95 -16.11 10.00 -8.53
N PRO A 96 -16.29 9.09 -7.55
CA PRO A 96 -15.47 7.89 -7.44
C PRO A 96 -15.47 6.98 -8.68
N THR A 97 -14.33 6.29 -8.88
CA THR A 97 -14.03 5.40 -10.01
C THR A 97 -13.49 4.03 -9.57
N ARG A 98 -14.03 3.49 -8.49
CA ARG A 98 -13.75 2.15 -7.94
C ARG A 98 -14.40 1.08 -8.84
N LEU A 99 -13.60 0.13 -9.32
CA LEU A 99 -14.08 -1.06 -10.04
C LEU A 99 -15.01 -1.87 -9.15
N PHE A 100 -15.97 -2.57 -9.75
CA PHE A 100 -17.02 -3.37 -9.09
C PHE A 100 -17.91 -2.55 -8.13
N THR A 101 -17.88 -1.21 -8.20
CA THR A 101 -18.62 -0.35 -7.27
C THR A 101 -19.29 0.81 -8.01
N ASP A 102 -18.52 1.67 -8.69
CA ASP A 102 -19.04 2.99 -9.10
C ASP A 102 -19.75 3.03 -10.47
N ALA A 103 -19.76 1.92 -11.20
CA ALA A 103 -20.54 1.71 -12.42
C ALA A 103 -20.80 0.20 -12.62
N ASP A 104 -21.96 -0.13 -13.17
CA ASP A 104 -22.44 -1.51 -13.37
C ASP A 104 -22.40 -1.92 -14.86
N SER A 105 -22.04 -1.01 -15.76
CA SER A 105 -21.94 -1.28 -17.21
C SER A 105 -20.79 -0.54 -17.90
N LEU A 106 -20.41 -1.00 -19.09
CA LEU A 106 -19.41 -0.31 -19.92
C LEU A 106 -19.90 1.07 -20.39
N SER A 107 -21.21 1.28 -20.55
CA SER A 107 -21.75 2.60 -20.94
C SER A 107 -21.49 3.63 -19.85
N GLU A 108 -21.79 3.30 -18.59
CA GLU A 108 -21.54 4.19 -17.45
C GLU A 108 -20.06 4.52 -17.29
N TRP A 109 -19.15 3.59 -17.62
CA TRP A 109 -17.71 3.90 -17.67
C TRP A 109 -17.36 4.89 -18.78
N ARG A 110 -18.00 4.81 -19.96
CA ARG A 110 -17.83 5.79 -21.05
C ARG A 110 -18.39 7.15 -20.65
N ASP A 111 -19.54 7.19 -19.98
CA ASP A 111 -20.16 8.43 -19.47
C ASP A 111 -19.30 9.10 -18.38
N LYS A 112 -18.53 8.30 -17.60
CA LYS A 112 -17.49 8.77 -16.67
C LYS A 112 -16.15 9.16 -17.34
N GLY A 113 -16.09 9.23 -18.67
CA GLY A 113 -14.90 9.66 -19.41
C GLY A 113 -13.76 8.62 -19.51
N PHE A 114 -14.07 7.32 -19.37
CA PHE A 114 -13.13 6.27 -19.76
C PHE A 114 -13.33 5.87 -21.23
N TYR A 115 -12.25 5.56 -21.95
CA TYR A 115 -12.27 5.07 -23.32
C TYR A 115 -11.66 3.66 -23.45
N SER A 116 -12.09 2.91 -24.47
CA SER A 116 -11.61 1.54 -24.70
C SER A 116 -10.17 1.54 -25.21
N VAL A 117 -9.31 0.70 -24.63
CA VAL A 117 -7.98 0.42 -25.18
C VAL A 117 -7.98 -0.77 -26.16
N LEU A 118 -9.05 -1.55 -26.19
CA LEU A 118 -9.17 -2.81 -26.94
C LEU A 118 -9.81 -2.62 -28.33
N THR A 119 -10.69 -1.62 -28.47
CA THR A 119 -11.58 -1.50 -29.63
C THR A 119 -11.70 -0.05 -30.10
N SER A 120 -11.42 0.21 -31.37
CA SER A 120 -11.70 1.49 -32.03
C SER A 120 -13.14 1.67 -32.49
N SER A 121 -13.50 2.91 -32.81
CA SER A 121 -14.71 3.28 -33.53
C SER A 121 -14.82 2.60 -34.92
N SER A 122 -13.70 2.17 -35.50
CA SER A 122 -13.61 1.49 -36.80
C SER A 122 -13.54 -0.05 -36.72
N GLN A 123 -13.59 -0.63 -35.52
CA GLN A 123 -13.56 -2.09 -35.25
C GLN A 123 -12.34 -2.89 -35.77
N GLN A 124 -11.31 -2.24 -36.34
CA GLN A 124 -10.13 -2.92 -36.90
C GLN A 124 -8.79 -2.52 -36.26
N THR A 125 -8.80 -1.63 -35.26
CA THR A 125 -7.59 -1.11 -34.61
C THR A 125 -7.76 -1.10 -33.09
N SER A 126 -6.67 -1.35 -32.35
CA SER A 126 -6.62 -1.26 -30.89
C SER A 126 -5.51 -0.29 -30.50
N LEU A 127 -5.81 0.59 -29.54
CA LEU A 127 -4.80 1.46 -28.93
C LEU A 127 -3.75 0.64 -28.18
N LEU A 128 -4.16 -0.37 -27.39
CA LEU A 128 -3.22 -1.24 -26.68
C LEU A 128 -2.29 -1.96 -27.67
N LYS A 129 -2.80 -2.49 -28.79
CA LYS A 129 -1.93 -3.06 -29.84
C LYS A 129 -0.97 -2.00 -30.41
N LYS A 130 -1.47 -0.82 -30.78
CA LYS A 130 -0.65 0.30 -31.29
C LYS A 130 0.50 0.67 -30.33
N MET A 131 0.24 0.67 -29.02
CA MET A 131 1.26 0.93 -27.98
C MET A 131 2.28 -0.22 -27.84
N LEU A 132 1.85 -1.47 -27.96
CA LEU A 132 2.75 -2.64 -27.97
C LEU A 132 3.64 -2.68 -29.22
N ASP A 133 3.09 -2.32 -30.38
CA ASP A 133 3.85 -2.17 -31.63
C ASP A 133 4.92 -1.09 -31.48
N LEU A 134 4.57 0.08 -30.90
CA LEU A 134 5.51 1.17 -30.63
C LEU A 134 6.64 0.75 -29.68
N GLY A 135 6.33 -0.03 -28.63
CA GLY A 135 7.34 -0.54 -27.69
C GLY A 135 8.29 -1.53 -28.36
N ARG A 136 7.73 -2.45 -29.16
CA ARG A 136 8.51 -3.43 -29.93
C ARG A 136 9.39 -2.80 -31.01
N ASP A 137 8.95 -1.70 -31.63
CA ASP A 137 9.73 -0.94 -32.62
C ASP A 137 10.94 -0.22 -31.99
N ASN A 138 10.90 0.10 -30.68
CA ASN A 138 11.88 0.98 -30.01
C ASN A 138 12.54 0.30 -28.78
N ASN A 139 13.15 -0.86 -28.98
CA ASN A 139 13.86 -1.57 -27.92
C ASN A 139 15.18 -0.88 -27.51
N PHE A 140 15.55 -1.06 -26.25
CA PHE A 140 16.84 -0.63 -25.69
C PHE A 140 17.88 -1.76 -25.77
N PRO A 141 19.19 -1.43 -25.74
CA PRO A 141 20.24 -2.43 -25.52
C PRO A 141 20.04 -3.16 -24.18
N ALA A 142 20.46 -4.42 -24.12
CA ALA A 142 20.29 -5.26 -22.94
C ALA A 142 21.08 -4.75 -21.74
N ASN A 143 20.42 -4.61 -20.59
CA ASN A 143 20.97 -4.13 -19.32
C ASN A 143 21.75 -2.79 -19.39
N THR A 144 21.32 -1.85 -20.24
CA THR A 144 21.84 -0.47 -20.24
C THR A 144 20.87 0.50 -19.58
N LYS A 145 21.39 1.62 -19.04
CA LYS A 145 20.58 2.77 -18.68
C LYS A 145 19.66 3.19 -19.83
N LEU A 146 18.45 3.62 -19.47
CA LEU A 146 17.55 4.35 -20.36
C LEU A 146 18.14 5.75 -20.64
N PRO A 147 17.92 6.33 -21.83
CA PRO A 147 18.30 7.72 -22.11
C PRO A 147 17.61 8.73 -21.19
N ASP A 148 18.35 9.76 -20.76
CA ASP A 148 17.85 10.85 -19.89
C ASP A 148 16.66 11.63 -20.47
N SER A 149 16.42 11.52 -21.79
CA SER A 149 15.25 12.09 -22.46
C SER A 149 13.93 11.37 -22.16
N ILE A 150 13.96 10.26 -21.42
CA ILE A 150 12.78 9.48 -21.04
C ILE A 150 12.46 9.75 -19.57
N ASP A 151 11.42 10.55 -19.33
CA ASP A 151 10.93 10.78 -17.97
C ASP A 151 10.20 9.54 -17.44
N ILE A 152 10.88 8.80 -16.57
CA ILE A 152 10.31 7.68 -15.81
C ILE A 152 9.89 8.07 -14.38
N SER A 153 9.94 9.35 -14.02
CA SER A 153 9.64 9.81 -12.67
C SER A 153 8.18 9.53 -12.29
N LEU A 154 7.93 9.41 -10.98
CA LEU A 154 6.60 9.17 -10.43
C LEU A 154 5.64 10.37 -10.66
N HIS A 155 6.20 11.57 -10.82
CA HIS A 155 5.48 12.83 -10.96
C HIS A 155 5.37 13.31 -12.43
N ARG A 156 5.77 12.48 -13.41
CA ARG A 156 5.61 12.80 -14.82
C ARG A 156 4.15 13.07 -15.19
N ASP A 157 3.93 14.02 -16.10
CA ASP A 157 2.62 14.24 -16.71
C ASP A 157 2.30 13.08 -17.66
N ASN A 158 1.42 12.17 -17.23
CA ASN A 158 1.01 11.04 -18.06
C ASN A 158 0.14 11.52 -19.24
N THR A 159 0.68 11.43 -20.45
CA THR A 159 -0.10 11.64 -21.68
C THR A 159 -0.95 10.39 -21.94
N CYS A 160 -2.28 10.58 -21.99
CA CYS A 160 -3.27 9.51 -22.15
C CYS A 160 -3.94 9.60 -23.53
N PRO A 161 -3.29 9.13 -24.62
CA PRO A 161 -3.82 9.27 -25.98
C PRO A 161 -5.06 8.40 -26.18
N ILE A 162 -5.97 8.87 -27.04
CA ILE A 162 -7.03 8.04 -27.65
C ILE A 162 -6.55 7.41 -28.97
N GLU A 163 -7.40 6.63 -29.64
CA GLU A 163 -7.01 5.86 -30.83
C GLU A 163 -6.71 6.74 -32.04
N GLU A 164 -7.43 7.86 -32.12
CA GLU A 164 -7.36 8.93 -33.11
C GLU A 164 -6.05 9.73 -33.01
N ASP A 165 -5.64 10.11 -31.79
CA ASP A 165 -4.45 10.93 -31.51
C ASP A 165 -3.13 10.13 -31.56
N PHE A 166 -3.18 8.80 -31.73
CA PHE A 166 -2.03 7.92 -31.59
C PHE A 166 -0.85 8.27 -32.54
N ASN A 167 -1.11 8.79 -33.74
CA ASN A 167 -0.04 9.14 -34.68
C ASN A 167 0.79 10.35 -34.20
N ASP A 168 0.12 11.34 -33.60
CA ASP A 168 0.77 12.52 -33.03
C ASP A 168 1.48 12.14 -31.72
N TYR A 169 0.89 11.24 -30.93
CA TYR A 169 1.55 10.62 -29.78
C TYR A 169 2.83 9.87 -30.19
N LYS A 170 2.79 8.96 -31.17
CA LYS A 170 3.96 8.22 -31.67
C LYS A 170 5.06 9.16 -32.18
N SER A 171 4.69 10.28 -32.79
CA SER A 171 5.64 11.25 -33.33
C SER A 171 6.32 12.11 -32.26
N SER A 172 5.61 12.41 -31.16
CA SER A 172 6.12 13.20 -30.02
C SER A 172 6.80 12.33 -28.94
N HIS A 173 6.39 11.08 -28.81
CA HIS A 173 6.83 10.13 -27.77
C HIS A 173 7.29 8.81 -28.41
N PRO A 174 8.39 8.78 -29.19
CA PRO A 174 8.84 7.57 -29.88
C PRO A 174 9.16 6.39 -28.93
N TYR A 175 9.61 6.69 -27.71
CA TYR A 175 9.85 5.70 -26.64
C TYR A 175 8.64 5.49 -25.69
N GLY A 176 7.47 6.06 -26.01
CA GLY A 176 6.25 5.97 -25.21
C GLY A 176 5.49 4.64 -25.34
N GLY A 177 6.04 3.66 -26.06
CA GLY A 177 5.43 2.35 -26.24
C GLY A 177 5.34 1.52 -24.96
N MET A 178 4.58 0.43 -25.02
CA MET A 178 4.31 -0.46 -23.87
C MET A 178 4.97 -1.84 -24.04
N PRO A 179 5.42 -2.50 -22.94
CA PRO A 179 5.59 -1.98 -21.58
C PRO A 179 6.54 -0.78 -21.51
N PHE A 180 6.12 0.28 -20.81
CA PHE A 180 6.85 1.55 -20.84
C PHE A 180 8.20 1.48 -20.13
N SER A 181 9.26 1.77 -20.87
CA SER A 181 10.61 1.95 -20.33
C SER A 181 11.09 0.75 -19.52
N VAL A 182 10.85 -0.47 -20.03
CA VAL A 182 11.22 -1.76 -19.45
C VAL A 182 11.25 -2.82 -20.55
N THR A 183 11.96 -3.94 -20.35
CA THR A 183 12.06 -5.06 -21.30
C THR A 183 10.67 -5.51 -21.78
N GLY A 184 10.48 -5.63 -23.10
CA GLY A 184 9.19 -5.88 -23.70
C GLY A 184 8.65 -7.31 -23.57
N LEU A 185 7.59 -7.58 -24.35
CA LEU A 185 7.08 -8.93 -24.57
C LEU A 185 8.09 -9.74 -25.40
N THR A 186 8.23 -11.02 -25.08
CA THR A 186 8.92 -11.99 -25.94
C THR A 186 8.20 -12.12 -27.29
N SER A 187 8.87 -12.68 -28.29
CA SER A 187 8.24 -12.86 -29.62
C SER A 187 6.99 -13.75 -29.58
N GLU A 188 6.92 -14.73 -28.67
CA GLU A 188 5.75 -15.59 -28.49
C GLU A 188 4.62 -14.88 -27.74
N GLU A 189 4.91 -14.19 -26.63
CA GLU A 189 3.90 -13.39 -25.91
C GLU A 189 3.25 -12.35 -26.83
N TYR A 190 4.06 -11.63 -27.64
CA TYR A 190 3.53 -10.68 -28.62
C TYR A 190 2.72 -11.36 -29.74
N ARG A 191 3.12 -12.55 -30.19
CA ARG A 191 2.37 -13.32 -31.20
C ARG A 191 0.98 -13.67 -30.69
N LEU A 192 0.88 -14.22 -29.47
CA LEU A 192 -0.38 -14.55 -28.82
C LEU A 192 -1.28 -13.31 -28.66
N VAL A 193 -0.75 -12.20 -28.17
CA VAL A 193 -1.51 -10.94 -28.03
C VAL A 193 -1.97 -10.40 -29.39
N THR A 194 -1.13 -10.47 -30.43
CA THR A 194 -1.50 -10.05 -31.78
C THR A 194 -2.59 -10.93 -32.39
N GLU A 195 -2.52 -12.24 -32.20
CA GLU A 195 -3.55 -13.19 -32.65
C GLU A 195 -4.87 -13.01 -31.88
N TRP A 196 -4.82 -12.70 -30.59
CA TRP A 196 -6.01 -12.35 -29.79
C TRP A 196 -6.68 -11.06 -30.29
N PHE A 197 -5.92 -10.01 -30.63
CA PHE A 197 -6.48 -8.82 -31.28
C PHE A 197 -7.09 -9.14 -32.65
N ALA A 198 -6.43 -9.97 -33.47
CA ALA A 198 -6.98 -10.43 -34.75
C ALA A 198 -8.25 -11.30 -34.60
N GLN A 199 -8.43 -11.93 -33.43
CA GLN A 199 -9.62 -12.68 -33.03
C GLN A 199 -10.64 -11.80 -32.27
N GLY A 200 -10.55 -10.47 -32.36
CA GLY A 200 -11.55 -9.53 -31.81
C GLY A 200 -11.35 -9.16 -30.34
N ALA A 201 -10.19 -9.49 -29.74
CA ALA A 201 -9.85 -9.19 -28.35
C ALA A 201 -10.90 -9.64 -27.32
N HIS A 202 -11.57 -10.77 -27.58
CA HIS A 202 -12.63 -11.27 -26.70
C HIS A 202 -12.09 -11.58 -25.30
N ILE A 203 -12.68 -10.93 -24.30
CA ILE A 203 -12.46 -11.18 -22.88
C ILE A 203 -13.62 -12.02 -22.36
N HIS A 204 -13.32 -13.14 -21.73
CA HIS A 204 -14.29 -13.90 -20.96
C HIS A 204 -14.31 -13.37 -19.52
N GLN A 205 -15.49 -13.18 -18.95
CA GLN A 205 -15.64 -12.92 -17.52
C GLN A 205 -15.77 -14.28 -16.82
N SER A 206 -14.68 -14.74 -16.20
CA SER A 206 -14.71 -15.96 -15.40
C SER A 206 -15.58 -15.75 -14.15
N VAL A 207 -16.73 -16.43 -14.06
CA VAL A 207 -17.52 -16.45 -12.82
C VAL A 207 -16.65 -17.04 -11.70
N PRO A 208 -16.42 -16.33 -10.58
CA PRO A 208 -15.56 -16.83 -9.53
C PRO A 208 -16.14 -18.11 -8.91
N ILE A 209 -15.40 -19.21 -8.99
CA ILE A 209 -15.76 -20.45 -8.30
C ILE A 209 -15.56 -20.22 -6.79
N VAL A 210 -16.58 -20.53 -6.01
CA VAL A 210 -16.57 -20.55 -4.54
C VAL A 210 -16.90 -21.97 -4.11
N SER A 211 -16.00 -22.60 -3.35
CA SER A 211 -16.16 -23.96 -2.83
C SER A 211 -17.28 -24.05 -1.78
N GLU A 212 -17.75 -25.26 -1.48
CA GLU A 212 -18.78 -25.45 -0.44
C GLU A 212 -18.27 -25.06 0.96
N ASP A 213 -16.98 -25.28 1.26
CA ASP A 213 -16.37 -24.86 2.51
C ASP A 213 -16.36 -23.33 2.64
N GLU A 214 -15.98 -22.61 1.58
CA GLU A 214 -16.06 -21.15 1.53
C GLU A 214 -17.50 -20.65 1.66
N LYS A 215 -18.48 -21.29 1.00
CA LYS A 215 -19.91 -20.94 1.16
C LYS A 215 -20.39 -21.13 2.60
N SER A 216 -19.91 -22.18 3.28
CA SER A 216 -20.21 -22.43 4.69
C SER A 216 -19.64 -21.32 5.58
N SER A 217 -18.36 -20.98 5.42
CA SER A 217 -17.72 -19.86 6.15
C SER A 217 -18.40 -18.52 5.87
N ILE A 218 -18.73 -18.22 4.60
CA ILE A 218 -19.46 -17.01 4.22
C ILE A 218 -20.83 -16.98 4.92
N SER A 219 -21.61 -18.06 4.84
CA SER A 219 -22.95 -18.10 5.43
C SER A 219 -22.91 -17.95 6.96
N LYS A 220 -21.89 -18.51 7.63
CA LYS A 220 -21.67 -18.37 9.07
C LYS A 220 -21.39 -16.91 9.44
N TRP A 221 -20.42 -16.28 8.78
CA TRP A 221 -20.05 -14.88 9.03
C TRP A 221 -21.16 -13.89 8.68
N GLU A 222 -21.84 -14.07 7.56
CA GLU A 222 -22.99 -13.23 7.20
C GLU A 222 -24.16 -13.41 8.16
N SER A 223 -24.39 -14.60 8.71
CA SER A 223 -25.42 -14.77 9.76
C SER A 223 -25.02 -14.10 11.07
N TYR A 224 -23.75 -14.21 11.48
CA TYR A 224 -23.23 -13.61 12.71
C TYR A 224 -23.28 -12.07 12.70
N LEU A 225 -22.84 -11.45 11.60
CA LEU A 225 -22.78 -9.99 11.44
C LEU A 225 -24.14 -9.32 11.20
N ASN A 226 -25.21 -10.09 10.98
CA ASN A 226 -26.57 -9.58 10.72
C ASN A 226 -27.57 -10.08 11.76
N GLN A 227 -27.15 -10.22 13.02
CA GLN A 227 -28.07 -10.46 14.14
C GLN A 227 -28.91 -9.21 14.45
N ASP A 228 -30.13 -9.44 14.96
CA ASP A 228 -31.19 -8.44 15.05
C ASP A 228 -31.20 -7.61 16.36
N ASP A 229 -30.36 -7.92 17.34
CA ASP A 229 -30.20 -7.12 18.56
C ASP A 229 -29.26 -5.90 18.34
N ASP A 230 -29.36 -4.91 19.21
CA ASP A 230 -28.70 -3.62 18.99
C ASP A 230 -27.21 -3.69 19.35
N GLU A 231 -26.82 -4.52 20.31
CA GLU A 231 -25.43 -4.83 20.65
C GLU A 231 -24.68 -5.43 19.45
N HIS A 232 -25.22 -6.48 18.81
CA HIS A 232 -24.61 -7.06 17.61
C HIS A 232 -24.62 -6.11 16.41
N LYS A 233 -25.65 -5.28 16.22
CA LYS A 233 -25.63 -4.24 15.16
C LYS A 233 -24.50 -3.24 15.38
N LEU A 234 -24.29 -2.79 16.61
CA LEU A 234 -23.26 -1.82 16.95
C LEU A 234 -21.86 -2.41 16.80
N VAL A 235 -21.63 -3.63 17.28
CA VAL A 235 -20.37 -4.37 17.09
C VAL A 235 -20.11 -4.66 15.61
N SER A 236 -21.13 -5.07 14.84
CA SER A 236 -20.98 -5.36 13.40
C SER A 236 -20.69 -4.11 12.58
N ARG A 237 -21.25 -2.94 12.97
CA ARG A 237 -20.86 -1.64 12.41
C ARG A 237 -19.40 -1.32 12.74
N TRP A 238 -18.98 -1.48 13.99
CA TRP A 238 -17.59 -1.25 14.40
C TRP A 238 -16.63 -2.15 13.62
N LEU A 239 -16.91 -3.45 13.54
CA LEU A 239 -16.11 -4.42 12.76
C LEU A 239 -16.06 -4.05 11.27
N PHE A 240 -17.17 -3.62 10.67
CA PHE A 240 -17.17 -3.18 9.27
C PHE A 240 -16.28 -1.95 9.05
N GLU A 241 -16.43 -0.89 9.84
CA GLU A 241 -15.59 0.31 9.71
C GLU A 241 -14.10 -0.02 9.95
N HIS A 242 -13.79 -1.02 10.78
CA HIS A 242 -12.43 -1.49 11.06
C HIS A 242 -11.85 -2.52 10.06
N LEU A 243 -12.68 -3.18 9.25
CA LEU A 243 -12.25 -4.30 8.38
C LEU A 243 -12.59 -4.13 6.89
N TYR A 244 -13.22 -3.03 6.46
CA TYR A 244 -13.65 -2.87 5.06
C TYR A 244 -12.50 -2.85 4.00
N LEU A 245 -11.26 -2.53 4.41
CA LEU A 245 -10.08 -2.63 3.53
C LEU A 245 -9.41 -4.02 3.55
N ALA A 246 -9.79 -4.89 4.48
CA ALA A 246 -9.15 -6.19 4.63
C ALA A 246 -9.40 -7.09 3.41
N HIS A 247 -8.37 -7.82 3.03
CA HIS A 247 -8.47 -9.01 2.19
C HIS A 247 -8.72 -10.21 3.12
N LEU A 248 -9.98 -10.44 3.44
CA LEU A 248 -10.44 -11.50 4.35
C LEU A 248 -10.21 -12.87 3.72
N TYR A 249 -9.67 -13.83 4.47
CA TYR A 249 -9.45 -15.19 3.97
C TYR A 249 -9.81 -16.28 4.97
N PHE A 250 -10.02 -17.49 4.46
CA PHE A 250 -10.38 -18.69 5.21
C PHE A 250 -9.27 -19.74 5.14
N ARG A 251 -9.21 -20.63 6.13
CA ARG A 251 -8.27 -21.78 6.15
C ARG A 251 -8.79 -22.97 5.31
N THR A 252 -9.17 -22.71 4.05
CA THR A 252 -9.74 -23.70 3.11
C THR A 252 -8.71 -24.34 2.17
N GLY A 253 -7.43 -23.99 2.31
CA GLY A 253 -6.35 -24.49 1.44
C GLY A 253 -6.31 -23.84 0.04
N VAL A 254 -7.16 -22.85 -0.22
CA VAL A 254 -7.17 -22.05 -1.46
C VAL A 254 -7.00 -20.58 -1.11
N ASN A 255 -6.07 -19.89 -1.77
CA ASN A 255 -5.79 -18.47 -1.56
C ASN A 255 -6.84 -17.58 -2.27
N HIS A 256 -8.11 -17.70 -1.88
CA HIS A 256 -9.16 -16.75 -2.23
C HIS A 256 -9.33 -15.71 -1.12
N TYR A 257 -9.67 -14.49 -1.53
CA TYR A 257 -9.86 -13.35 -0.63
C TYR A 257 -11.23 -12.71 -0.82
N TYR A 258 -11.74 -12.08 0.24
CA TYR A 258 -13.07 -11.49 0.30
C TYR A 258 -12.99 -10.08 0.90
N GLN A 259 -13.92 -9.20 0.50
CA GLN A 259 -14.18 -7.90 1.10
C GLN A 259 -15.47 -7.97 1.91
N LEU A 260 -15.46 -7.39 3.11
CA LEU A 260 -16.69 -7.08 3.83
C LEU A 260 -17.32 -5.84 3.22
N VAL A 261 -18.59 -5.95 2.81
CA VAL A 261 -19.33 -4.86 2.15
C VAL A 261 -20.72 -4.71 2.77
N ARG A 262 -21.30 -3.51 2.68
CA ARG A 262 -22.72 -3.27 2.98
C ARG A 262 -23.56 -3.48 1.71
N SER A 263 -24.70 -4.14 1.87
CA SER A 263 -25.60 -4.55 0.79
C SER A 263 -27.05 -4.22 1.13
N TYR A 264 -27.85 -3.78 0.18
CA TYR A 264 -29.31 -3.66 0.33
C TYR A 264 -30.03 -5.03 0.25
N THR A 265 -29.31 -6.12 -0.02
CA THR A 265 -29.86 -7.47 -0.15
C THR A 265 -29.19 -8.49 0.79
N PRO A 266 -29.98 -9.38 1.43
CA PRO A 266 -29.50 -10.37 2.41
C PRO A 266 -28.82 -11.58 1.75
N SER A 267 -28.19 -12.41 2.57
CA SER A 267 -27.61 -13.71 2.20
C SER A 267 -28.54 -14.56 1.34
N GLY A 268 -27.97 -15.31 0.40
CA GLY A 268 -28.70 -16.07 -0.61
C GLY A 268 -29.19 -15.24 -1.82
N SER A 269 -29.23 -13.91 -1.72
CA SER A 269 -29.46 -13.01 -2.86
C SER A 269 -28.15 -12.43 -3.41
N PRO A 270 -28.08 -12.09 -4.72
CA PRO A 270 -26.98 -11.31 -5.30
C PRO A 270 -26.76 -10.01 -4.51
N ILE A 271 -25.50 -9.63 -4.30
CA ILE A 271 -25.13 -8.44 -3.51
C ILE A 271 -25.56 -7.17 -4.25
N SER A 272 -26.38 -6.34 -3.61
CA SER A 272 -26.78 -5.02 -4.09
C SER A 272 -26.01 -3.97 -3.30
N LEU A 273 -24.83 -3.59 -3.81
CA LEU A 273 -23.83 -2.84 -3.05
C LEU A 273 -24.31 -1.44 -2.62
N VAL A 274 -24.00 -1.06 -1.37
CA VAL A 274 -24.10 0.32 -0.87
C VAL A 274 -22.88 1.11 -1.37
N LYS A 275 -23.10 2.07 -2.28
CA LYS A 275 -22.02 2.75 -3.04
C LYS A 275 -21.49 4.04 -2.38
N THR A 276 -21.60 4.21 -1.07
CA THR A 276 -21.08 5.40 -0.35
C THR A 276 -19.58 5.60 -0.58
N THR A 277 -19.09 6.84 -0.55
CA THR A 277 -17.66 7.14 -0.74
C THR A 277 -16.83 6.57 0.41
N LEU A 278 -17.19 6.94 1.64
CA LEU A 278 -16.61 6.44 2.88
C LEU A 278 -17.41 5.22 3.42
N PRO A 279 -16.77 4.31 4.18
CA PRO A 279 -17.46 3.18 4.82
C PRO A 279 -18.56 3.64 5.78
N ASN A 280 -18.34 4.72 6.54
CA ASN A 280 -19.30 5.28 7.48
C ASN A 280 -20.33 6.22 6.86
N GLY A 281 -20.46 6.27 5.52
CA GLY A 281 -21.51 7.06 4.88
C GLY A 281 -22.91 6.48 5.12
N ASP A 282 -23.94 7.32 5.17
CA ASP A 282 -25.33 6.85 5.32
C ASP A 282 -25.79 6.07 4.08
N ALA A 283 -26.35 4.87 4.31
CA ALA A 283 -26.95 4.05 3.26
C ALA A 283 -28.37 4.52 2.88
N ASN A 284 -29.01 5.35 3.70
CA ASN A 284 -30.38 5.86 3.53
C ASN A 284 -31.47 4.75 3.43
N ALA A 285 -31.12 3.51 3.78
CA ALA A 285 -32.01 2.35 3.85
C ALA A 285 -31.38 1.27 4.77
N PRO A 286 -32.15 0.24 5.21
CA PRO A 286 -31.58 -0.92 5.87
C PRO A 286 -30.52 -1.63 5.01
N ILE A 287 -29.51 -2.19 5.67
CA ILE A 287 -28.37 -2.88 5.04
C ILE A 287 -28.12 -4.23 5.67
N TYR A 288 -27.36 -5.05 4.96
CA TYR A 288 -26.78 -6.30 5.40
C TYR A 288 -25.26 -6.26 5.18
N TYR A 289 -24.48 -6.77 6.14
CA TYR A 289 -23.06 -7.02 5.95
C TYR A 289 -22.87 -8.32 5.17
N ARG A 290 -22.14 -8.25 4.05
CA ARG A 290 -21.98 -9.34 3.08
C ARG A 290 -20.51 -9.55 2.72
N LEU A 291 -20.12 -10.76 2.37
CA LEU A 291 -18.76 -11.08 1.94
C LEU A 291 -18.72 -11.23 0.42
N ARG A 292 -18.07 -10.27 -0.25
CA ARG A 292 -17.86 -10.27 -1.70
C ARG A 292 -16.47 -10.79 -2.02
N LYS A 293 -16.36 -11.83 -2.84
CA LYS A 293 -15.06 -12.32 -3.32
C LYS A 293 -14.31 -11.22 -4.10
N ILE A 294 -13.01 -11.09 -3.86
CA ILE A 294 -12.13 -10.22 -4.62
C ILE A 294 -11.86 -10.86 -5.98
N GLU A 295 -12.11 -10.10 -7.04
CA GLU A 295 -11.87 -10.54 -8.41
C GLU A 295 -10.57 -9.97 -8.98
N GLY A 296 -9.93 -10.75 -9.85
CA GLY A 296 -8.69 -10.38 -10.52
C GLY A 296 -7.43 -10.84 -9.80
N THR A 297 -6.34 -10.15 -10.11
CA THR A 297 -4.97 -10.47 -9.69
C THR A 297 -4.62 -9.70 -8.42
N ILE A 298 -4.01 -10.37 -7.43
CA ILE A 298 -3.59 -9.71 -6.20
C ILE A 298 -2.29 -8.93 -6.45
N VAL A 299 -2.33 -7.61 -6.22
CA VAL A 299 -1.14 -6.74 -6.20
C VAL A 299 -0.70 -6.50 -4.76
N HIS A 300 0.58 -6.74 -4.47
CA HIS A 300 1.11 -6.70 -3.10
C HIS A 300 0.82 -5.35 -2.44
N LYS A 301 0.99 -4.22 -3.15
CA LYS A 301 0.78 -2.87 -2.60
C LYS A 301 -0.57 -2.63 -1.89
N ARG A 302 -1.66 -3.30 -2.31
CA ARG A 302 -2.99 -3.20 -1.67
C ARG A 302 -3.33 -4.39 -0.77
N HIS A 303 -2.55 -5.45 -0.81
CA HIS A 303 -2.88 -6.71 -0.16
C HIS A 303 -2.62 -6.64 1.35
N ILE A 304 -3.69 -6.47 2.12
CA ILE A 304 -3.66 -6.40 3.59
C ILE A 304 -4.59 -7.49 4.10
N THR A 305 -4.03 -8.65 4.42
CA THR A 305 -4.82 -9.82 4.82
C THR A 305 -5.31 -9.75 6.25
N PHE A 306 -6.47 -10.38 6.48
CA PHE A 306 -7.00 -10.64 7.81
C PHE A 306 -7.68 -12.01 7.82
N LEU A 307 -7.34 -12.85 8.81
CA LEU A 307 -7.87 -14.21 8.90
C LEU A 307 -9.28 -14.18 9.47
N PHE A 308 -10.24 -14.81 8.79
CA PHE A 308 -11.67 -14.75 9.14
C PHE A 308 -12.19 -16.15 9.50
N ASP A 309 -11.65 -16.75 10.57
CA ASP A 309 -11.97 -18.12 10.97
C ASP A 309 -12.73 -18.23 12.31
N ASP A 310 -13.02 -19.46 12.72
CA ASP A 310 -13.78 -19.77 13.93
C ASP A 310 -13.08 -19.33 15.22
N ALA A 311 -11.75 -19.18 15.22
CA ALA A 311 -11.03 -18.66 16.38
C ALA A 311 -11.29 -17.16 16.55
N LEU A 312 -11.34 -16.40 15.44
CA LEU A 312 -11.72 -14.99 15.48
C LEU A 312 -13.16 -14.79 15.95
N LEU A 313 -14.12 -15.63 15.53
CA LEU A 313 -15.50 -15.55 16.02
C LEU A 313 -15.56 -15.70 17.55
N ASN A 314 -14.92 -16.75 18.09
CA ASN A 314 -14.88 -16.96 19.54
C ASN A 314 -14.17 -15.80 20.25
N GLN A 315 -13.11 -15.23 19.66
CA GLN A 315 -12.42 -14.05 20.20
C GLN A 315 -13.32 -12.80 20.24
N ILE A 316 -14.21 -12.62 19.24
CA ILE A 316 -15.20 -11.53 19.26
C ILE A 316 -16.25 -11.79 20.33
N ASP A 317 -16.75 -13.02 20.48
CA ASP A 317 -17.70 -13.40 21.55
C ASP A 317 -17.08 -13.19 22.95
N ASP A 318 -15.83 -13.61 23.15
CA ASP A 318 -15.08 -13.45 24.40
C ASP A 318 -14.86 -11.95 24.74
N LEU A 319 -14.47 -11.13 23.76
CA LEU A 319 -14.20 -9.69 23.99
C LEU A 319 -15.48 -8.86 24.14
N PHE A 320 -16.45 -9.03 23.23
CA PHE A 320 -17.58 -8.11 23.11
C PHE A 320 -18.86 -8.61 23.80
N PHE A 321 -19.03 -9.92 24.05
CA PHE A 321 -20.32 -10.47 24.51
C PHE A 321 -20.24 -11.28 25.82
N SER A 322 -19.05 -11.53 26.37
CA SER A 322 -18.89 -12.21 27.68
C SER A 322 -19.22 -11.35 28.91
N SER A 323 -19.47 -10.05 28.74
CA SER A 323 -19.91 -9.16 29.82
C SER A 323 -21.20 -8.46 29.44
N GLU A 324 -22.11 -8.25 30.40
CA GLU A 324 -23.37 -7.56 30.15
C GLU A 324 -23.14 -6.04 30.02
N TRP A 325 -23.48 -5.52 28.85
CA TRP A 325 -23.66 -4.08 28.56
C TRP A 325 -24.90 -3.94 27.67
N THR A 326 -25.37 -2.71 27.47
CA THR A 326 -26.61 -2.44 26.73
C THR A 326 -26.48 -1.19 25.87
N VAL A 327 -26.91 -1.27 24.62
CA VAL A 327 -27.00 -0.09 23.74
C VAL A 327 -28.11 0.83 24.22
N GLN A 328 -27.77 2.10 24.46
CA GLN A 328 -28.75 3.13 24.83
C GLN A 328 -29.49 3.64 23.60
N ASN A 329 -28.76 3.93 22.52
CA ASN A 329 -29.29 4.31 21.22
C ASN A 329 -28.31 3.84 20.14
N LEU A 330 -28.80 3.28 19.03
CA LEU A 330 -27.94 3.04 17.87
C LEU A 330 -27.51 4.40 17.26
N PRO A 331 -26.20 4.62 17.01
CA PRO A 331 -25.69 5.84 16.41
C PRO A 331 -26.14 5.97 14.95
N GLY A 332 -26.38 7.20 14.51
CA GLY A 332 -26.71 7.54 13.14
C GLY A 332 -25.47 7.69 12.25
N TYR A 333 -25.62 8.42 11.15
CA TYR A 333 -24.55 8.72 10.19
C TYR A 333 -24.42 10.23 9.97
N ASP A 334 -24.68 11.02 11.01
CA ASP A 334 -24.45 12.46 10.97
C ASP A 334 -22.96 12.81 11.05
N TYR A 335 -22.63 14.11 11.09
CA TYR A 335 -21.24 14.56 11.17
C TYR A 335 -20.50 14.01 12.39
N ILE A 336 -21.13 14.02 13.57
CA ILE A 336 -20.52 13.64 14.84
C ILE A 336 -20.34 12.12 14.89
N ASP A 337 -21.36 11.37 14.49
CA ASP A 337 -21.36 9.90 14.44
C ASP A 337 -20.42 9.32 13.35
N ARG A 338 -19.86 10.16 12.48
CA ARG A 338 -18.85 9.79 11.48
C ARG A 338 -17.46 10.32 11.81
N SER A 339 -17.36 11.46 12.49
CA SER A 339 -16.08 12.07 12.89
C SER A 339 -15.53 11.58 14.22
N ASN A 340 -16.34 10.99 15.10
CA ASN A 340 -15.90 10.65 16.47
C ASN A 340 -16.26 9.20 16.89
N PRO A 341 -15.36 8.22 16.71
CA PRO A 341 -15.62 6.83 17.09
C PRO A 341 -15.84 6.64 18.60
N PHE A 342 -15.28 7.52 19.45
CA PHE A 342 -15.43 7.43 20.90
C PHE A 342 -16.81 7.84 21.39
N LEU A 343 -17.57 8.61 20.60
CA LEU A 343 -18.99 8.86 20.82
C LEU A 343 -19.84 7.77 20.14
N THR A 344 -19.59 7.52 18.84
CA THR A 344 -20.32 6.54 18.01
C THR A 344 -20.39 5.17 18.67
N PHE A 345 -19.28 4.68 19.22
CA PHE A 345 -19.16 3.37 19.84
C PHE A 345 -18.97 3.48 21.36
N THR A 346 -19.55 4.50 22.00
CA THR A 346 -19.39 4.74 23.45
C THR A 346 -20.01 3.66 24.32
N ASP A 347 -21.04 2.95 23.82
CA ASP A 347 -21.72 1.88 24.55
C ASP A 347 -20.94 0.56 24.51
N ILE A 348 -20.14 0.31 23.45
CA ILE A 348 -19.23 -0.84 23.41
C ILE A 348 -18.11 -0.62 24.46
N PRO A 349 -17.83 -1.60 25.34
CA PRO A 349 -16.72 -1.54 26.28
C PRO A 349 -15.41 -1.14 25.60
N ALA A 350 -14.82 -0.02 26.05
CA ALA A 350 -13.59 0.52 25.46
C ALA A 350 -12.40 -0.45 25.53
N GLU A 351 -12.35 -1.28 26.57
CA GLU A 351 -11.34 -2.33 26.73
C GLU A 351 -11.46 -3.41 25.64
N ALA A 352 -12.69 -3.86 25.32
CA ALA A 352 -12.94 -4.85 24.27
C ALA A 352 -12.52 -4.34 22.88
N ARG A 353 -12.87 -3.09 22.55
CA ARG A 353 -12.44 -2.44 21.30
C ARG A 353 -10.91 -2.32 21.23
N TYR A 354 -10.26 -1.90 22.32
CA TYR A 354 -8.81 -1.76 22.34
C TYR A 354 -8.08 -3.10 22.27
N GLU A 355 -8.50 -4.10 23.04
CA GLU A 355 -7.95 -5.46 22.99
C GLU A 355 -8.07 -6.09 21.59
N PHE A 356 -9.20 -5.92 20.90
CA PHE A 356 -9.30 -6.36 19.49
C PHE A 356 -8.28 -5.65 18.60
N MET A 357 -8.09 -4.33 18.75
CA MET A 357 -7.09 -3.58 18.00
C MET A 357 -5.65 -4.02 18.34
N LEU A 358 -5.33 -4.26 19.62
CA LEU A 358 -4.04 -4.75 20.07
C LEU A 358 -3.72 -6.14 19.50
N GLN A 359 -4.69 -7.06 19.60
CA GLN A 359 -4.50 -8.45 19.18
C GLN A 359 -4.20 -8.58 17.69
N HIS A 360 -4.63 -7.60 16.87
CA HIS A 360 -4.38 -7.50 15.44
C HIS A 360 -3.58 -6.24 15.05
N ALA A 361 -2.72 -5.72 15.93
CA ALA A 361 -2.12 -4.39 15.74
C ALA A 361 -1.26 -4.22 14.47
N GLU A 362 -0.66 -5.29 13.93
CA GLU A 362 0.01 -5.25 12.63
C GLU A 362 -0.96 -4.88 11.51
N TYR A 363 -2.15 -5.48 11.47
CA TYR A 363 -3.18 -5.18 10.46
C TYR A 363 -3.57 -3.70 10.51
N PHE A 364 -3.96 -3.21 11.70
CA PHE A 364 -4.37 -1.82 11.87
C PHE A 364 -3.25 -0.84 11.52
N THR A 365 -2.03 -1.08 12.00
CA THR A 365 -0.87 -0.24 11.66
C THR A 365 -0.55 -0.29 10.16
N ARG A 366 -0.71 -1.44 9.52
CA ARG A 366 -0.48 -1.62 8.09
C ARG A 366 -1.56 -0.92 7.23
N THR A 367 -2.83 -0.90 7.64
CA THR A 367 -3.88 -0.17 6.90
C THR A 367 -3.60 1.33 6.81
N PHE A 368 -3.15 1.98 7.88
CA PHE A 368 -2.78 3.40 7.84
C PHE A 368 -1.33 3.68 7.39
N MET A 369 -0.59 2.65 6.93
CA MET A 369 0.76 2.77 6.35
C MET A 369 0.85 2.30 4.88
N ARG A 370 -0.13 1.51 4.40
CA ARG A 370 -0.23 1.01 3.01
C ARG A 370 -1.61 1.27 2.36
N GLY A 371 -2.55 1.87 3.10
CA GLY A 371 -3.87 2.25 2.59
C GLY A 371 -3.83 3.42 1.59
N PRO A 372 -5.00 3.84 1.08
CA PRO A 372 -5.09 4.86 0.02
C PRO A 372 -4.38 6.18 0.34
N VAL A 373 -4.32 6.57 1.61
CA VAL A 373 -3.62 7.79 2.06
C VAL A 373 -2.10 7.72 1.87
N CYS A 374 -1.48 6.54 1.96
CA CYS A 374 -0.03 6.38 1.96
C CYS A 374 0.61 6.32 0.57
N ARG A 375 -0.01 6.99 -0.43
CA ARG A 375 0.58 7.21 -1.74
C ARG A 375 0.95 8.69 -1.85
N GLY A 376 2.25 8.96 -1.89
CA GLY A 376 2.77 10.31 -2.15
C GLY A 376 3.26 11.01 -0.89
N GLN A 377 4.25 11.88 -1.09
CA GLN A 377 4.99 12.59 -0.03
C GLN A 377 4.10 13.36 0.95
N ILE A 378 2.97 13.90 0.49
CA ILE A 378 2.02 14.64 1.36
C ILE A 378 1.73 13.82 2.63
N ALA A 379 1.42 12.53 2.50
CA ALA A 379 1.12 11.67 3.64
C ALA A 379 2.36 11.09 4.32
N THR A 380 3.40 10.68 3.58
CA THR A 380 4.57 10.02 4.18
C THR A 380 5.57 10.99 4.83
N ASP A 381 5.59 12.27 4.45
CA ASP A 381 6.49 13.28 5.05
C ASP A 381 6.13 13.65 6.51
N VAL A 382 5.12 13.01 7.13
CA VAL A 382 4.93 13.04 8.61
C VAL A 382 5.85 12.10 9.37
N ILE A 383 6.35 11.02 8.73
CA ILE A 383 7.02 9.90 9.42
C ILE A 383 8.50 9.81 9.05
N ARG A 384 9.29 9.25 9.98
CA ARG A 384 10.71 8.91 9.75
C ARG A 384 10.81 7.68 8.85
N ASP A 385 11.95 7.55 8.19
CA ASP A 385 12.28 6.38 7.37
C ASP A 385 12.38 5.08 8.18
N ASN A 386 12.67 5.15 9.49
CA ASN A 386 12.57 4.02 10.43
C ASN A 386 12.12 4.50 11.82
N PHE A 387 11.11 3.83 12.39
CA PHE A 387 10.72 3.94 13.79
C PHE A 387 10.01 2.66 14.24
N TRP A 388 10.03 2.38 15.54
CA TRP A 388 9.28 1.28 16.14
C TRP A 388 8.00 1.79 16.82
N VAL A 389 6.96 0.95 16.78
CA VAL A 389 5.65 1.20 17.40
C VAL A 389 5.44 0.21 18.54
N LEU A 390 5.07 0.76 19.69
CA LEU A 390 4.70 0.07 20.92
C LEU A 390 3.29 0.50 21.32
N PHE A 391 2.61 -0.31 22.12
CA PHE A 391 1.25 -0.03 22.59
C PHE A 391 1.18 0.09 24.11
N GLN A 392 0.25 0.88 24.63
CA GLN A 392 0.02 1.03 26.07
C GLN A 392 -0.84 -0.12 26.59
N GLU A 393 -0.40 -0.76 27.65
CA GLU A 393 -1.12 -1.81 28.34
C GLU A 393 -2.48 -1.28 28.88
N PRO A 394 -3.63 -1.95 28.59
CA PRO A 394 -4.96 -1.44 28.97
C PRO A 394 -5.14 -1.14 30.46
N LYS A 395 -4.54 -1.93 31.36
CA LYS A 395 -4.59 -1.70 32.82
C LYS A 395 -3.87 -0.42 33.29
N PHE A 396 -3.08 0.19 32.42
CA PHE A 396 -2.38 1.45 32.67
C PHE A 396 -2.87 2.61 31.79
N ASP A 397 -3.76 2.38 30.81
CA ASP A 397 -4.40 3.44 30.04
C ASP A 397 -5.60 4.02 30.80
N LEU A 398 -5.48 5.28 31.24
CA LEU A 398 -6.55 5.97 31.96
C LEU A 398 -7.83 6.11 31.13
N TYR A 399 -7.76 6.13 29.80
CA TYR A 399 -8.96 6.14 28.95
C TYR A 399 -9.80 4.86 29.12
N ILE A 400 -9.13 3.72 29.31
CA ILE A 400 -9.78 2.44 29.61
C ILE A 400 -10.24 2.44 31.08
N GLN A 401 -9.31 2.68 32.00
CA GLN A 401 -9.50 2.48 33.44
C GLN A 401 -10.40 3.51 34.15
N SER A 402 -10.56 4.72 33.61
CA SER A 402 -11.35 5.80 34.23
C SER A 402 -12.54 6.20 33.35
N PRO A 403 -13.76 5.71 33.66
CA PRO A 403 -14.98 6.15 32.98
C PRO A 403 -15.24 7.66 33.08
N ALA A 404 -14.84 8.29 34.19
CA ALA A 404 -14.96 9.73 34.38
C ALA A 404 -14.07 10.52 33.42
N TYR A 405 -12.78 10.15 33.33
CA TYR A 405 -11.85 10.73 32.37
C TYR A 405 -12.33 10.53 30.93
N ARG A 406 -12.72 9.29 30.58
CA ARG A 406 -13.26 8.94 29.27
C ARG A 406 -14.46 9.82 28.88
N HIS A 407 -15.46 9.91 29.75
CA HIS A 407 -16.64 10.77 29.50
C HIS A 407 -16.25 12.24 29.29
N GLU A 408 -15.27 12.75 30.05
CA GLU A 408 -14.78 14.12 29.94
C GLU A 408 -14.01 14.41 28.63
N VAL A 409 -13.32 13.41 28.07
CA VAL A 409 -12.52 13.58 26.84
C VAL A 409 -13.22 13.16 25.56
N ASN A 410 -14.21 12.26 25.59
CA ASN A 410 -14.88 11.77 24.37
C ASN A 410 -15.31 12.87 23.39
N PRO A 411 -15.93 14.00 23.82
CA PRO A 411 -16.29 15.09 22.90
C PRO A 411 -15.09 15.76 22.19
N LEU A 412 -13.89 15.69 22.77
CA LEU A 412 -12.66 16.34 22.30
C LEU A 412 -11.82 15.45 21.37
N LEU A 413 -12.23 14.19 21.17
CA LEU A 413 -11.52 13.19 20.36
C LEU A 413 -12.00 13.12 18.89
N GLY A 414 -12.93 14.00 18.51
CA GLY A 414 -13.43 14.09 17.14
C GLY A 414 -12.34 14.46 16.13
N LEU A 415 -12.54 13.97 14.90
CA LEU A 415 -11.61 14.06 13.78
C LEU A 415 -12.13 15.02 12.69
N PRO A 416 -11.24 15.66 11.92
CA PRO A 416 -11.60 16.39 10.70
C PRO A 416 -11.94 15.41 9.54
N GLY A 417 -11.99 15.92 8.29
CA GLY A 417 -12.16 15.08 7.09
C GLY A 417 -13.61 14.73 6.71
N GLN A 418 -14.60 15.29 7.40
CA GLN A 418 -16.02 15.19 6.99
C GLN A 418 -16.50 16.43 6.20
N ASP A 419 -15.76 17.54 6.22
CA ASP A 419 -16.05 18.77 5.48
C ASP A 419 -15.04 19.02 4.36
N ASP A 420 -15.51 19.01 3.11
CA ASP A 420 -14.70 19.38 1.94
C ASP A 420 -14.71 20.91 1.66
N VAL A 421 -15.33 21.73 2.52
CA VAL A 421 -15.48 23.17 2.26
C VAL A 421 -14.17 23.92 2.50
N LEU A 422 -13.54 24.38 1.42
CA LEU A 422 -12.27 25.11 1.42
C LEU A 422 -12.26 26.35 2.32
N LEU A 423 -13.36 27.10 2.39
CA LEU A 423 -13.47 28.32 3.21
C LEU A 423 -13.43 28.04 4.71
N ASP A 424 -13.98 26.89 5.13
CA ASP A 424 -14.14 26.53 6.54
C ASP A 424 -12.87 25.87 7.11
N THR A 425 -11.89 25.56 6.26
CA THR A 425 -10.60 24.92 6.63
C THR A 425 -9.89 25.59 7.80
N LYS A 426 -9.95 26.93 7.89
CA LYS A 426 -9.33 27.67 8.99
C LYS A 426 -10.12 27.52 10.29
N GLU A 427 -11.44 27.66 10.25
CA GLU A 427 -12.30 27.57 11.43
C GLU A 427 -12.30 26.14 11.98
N ASN A 428 -12.35 25.14 11.09
CA ASN A 428 -12.16 23.74 11.43
C ASN A 428 -10.75 23.48 12.02
N TRP A 429 -9.68 24.01 11.42
CA TRP A 429 -8.34 23.89 12.01
C TRP A 429 -8.25 24.50 13.43
N ASP A 430 -8.77 25.71 13.63
CA ASP A 430 -8.75 26.38 14.93
C ASP A 430 -9.61 25.64 15.97
N LYS A 431 -10.76 25.06 15.57
CA LYS A 431 -11.59 24.16 16.38
C LYS A 431 -10.82 22.90 16.79
N TYR A 432 -10.37 22.09 15.83
CA TYR A 432 -9.68 20.83 16.11
C TYR A 432 -8.36 21.02 16.87
N LYS A 433 -7.65 22.12 16.64
CA LYS A 433 -6.47 22.52 17.44
C LYS A 433 -6.86 22.83 18.90
N THR A 434 -8.01 23.47 19.11
CA THR A 434 -8.55 23.77 20.45
C THR A 434 -8.99 22.51 21.17
N ASP A 435 -9.81 21.66 20.53
CA ASP A 435 -10.28 20.40 21.10
C ASP A 435 -9.11 19.49 21.50
N ARG A 436 -8.11 19.35 20.62
CA ARG A 436 -6.85 18.66 20.90
C ARG A 436 -6.11 19.26 22.09
N ASN A 437 -6.00 20.59 22.18
CA ASN A 437 -5.31 21.24 23.30
C ASN A 437 -6.02 20.96 24.63
N SER A 438 -7.35 21.11 24.67
CA SER A 438 -8.14 20.79 25.86
C SER A 438 -8.08 19.30 26.21
N TYR A 439 -8.05 18.40 25.22
CA TYR A 439 -7.81 16.98 25.44
C TYR A 439 -6.45 16.73 26.10
N LEU A 440 -5.37 17.30 25.55
CA LEU A 440 -4.01 17.10 26.06
C LEU A 440 -3.81 17.74 27.44
N GLU A 441 -4.46 18.87 27.71
CA GLU A 441 -4.44 19.52 29.03
C GLU A 441 -5.14 18.66 30.10
N LYS A 442 -6.35 18.15 29.81
CA LYS A 442 -7.05 17.18 30.66
C LYS A 442 -6.24 15.90 30.86
N ARG A 443 -5.75 15.31 29.77
CA ARG A 443 -4.91 14.11 29.79
C ARG A 443 -3.69 14.29 30.69
N ASN A 444 -2.96 15.38 30.53
CA ASN A 444 -1.79 15.68 31.34
C ASN A 444 -2.16 15.85 32.83
N HIS A 445 -3.29 16.48 33.14
CA HIS A 445 -3.78 16.58 34.51
C HIS A 445 -4.05 15.19 35.13
N TYR A 446 -4.88 14.36 34.50
CA TYR A 446 -5.19 13.01 35.00
C TYR A 446 -3.95 12.12 35.12
N TYR A 447 -3.03 12.14 34.14
CA TYR A 447 -1.78 11.38 34.22
C TYR A 447 -0.77 11.95 35.24
N SER A 448 -0.86 13.23 35.61
CA SER A 448 -0.02 13.81 36.68
C SER A 448 -0.46 13.43 38.10
N GLU A 449 -1.73 13.05 38.27
CA GLU A 449 -2.29 12.56 39.54
C GLU A 449 -2.31 11.03 39.63
N ALA A 450 -2.08 10.34 38.51
CA ALA A 450 -2.00 8.89 38.44
C ALA A 450 -0.70 8.31 39.03
N SER A 451 -0.67 6.99 39.23
CA SER A 451 0.55 6.29 39.64
C SER A 451 1.67 6.48 38.61
N PRO A 452 2.93 6.72 39.05
CA PRO A 452 4.11 6.70 38.18
C PRO A 452 4.30 5.41 37.37
N GLU A 453 3.68 4.30 37.78
CA GLU A 453 3.63 3.06 37.00
C GLU A 453 2.93 3.22 35.64
N THR A 454 2.05 4.22 35.47
CA THR A 454 1.48 4.58 34.15
C THR A 454 2.52 5.15 33.17
N ALA A 455 3.75 5.32 33.63
CA ALA A 455 4.93 5.72 32.86
C ALA A 455 6.13 4.81 33.19
N SER A 456 5.91 3.50 33.23
CA SER A 456 6.95 2.47 33.44
C SER A 456 6.99 1.43 32.32
N LEU A 457 8.03 0.59 32.27
CA LEU A 457 8.10 -0.57 31.37
C LEU A 457 6.93 -1.54 31.53
N ASN A 458 6.23 -1.55 32.67
CA ASN A 458 5.02 -2.37 32.87
C ASN A 458 3.80 -1.80 32.13
N ALA A 459 3.83 -0.52 31.75
CA ALA A 459 2.78 0.14 30.97
C ALA A 459 2.87 -0.10 29.46
N ILE A 460 3.94 -0.75 28.96
CA ILE A 460 4.00 -1.23 27.58
C ILE A 460 3.29 -2.59 27.51
N TRP A 461 2.32 -2.73 26.60
CA TRP A 461 1.59 -3.98 26.39
C TRP A 461 2.55 -5.09 25.98
N ASN A 462 2.48 -6.23 26.68
CA ASN A 462 3.42 -7.35 26.50
C ASN A 462 2.90 -8.43 25.54
N GLY A 463 1.91 -8.13 24.70
CA GLY A 463 1.31 -9.11 23.79
C GLY A 463 0.58 -10.25 24.52
N ASN A 464 0.12 -10.04 25.75
CA ASN A 464 -0.42 -11.08 26.64
C ASN A 464 0.55 -12.26 26.88
N GLY A 465 1.84 -12.10 26.55
CA GLY A 465 2.92 -13.08 26.75
C GLY A 465 3.40 -13.80 25.49
N ASP A 466 2.61 -13.84 24.41
CA ASP A 466 2.93 -14.56 23.16
C ASP A 466 2.59 -13.79 21.86
N ASN A 467 1.73 -12.77 21.92
CA ASN A 467 1.28 -12.04 20.74
C ASN A 467 2.33 -11.06 20.21
N THR A 468 3.04 -11.51 19.17
CA THR A 468 4.01 -10.73 18.37
C THR A 468 3.49 -9.42 17.75
N ASN A 469 2.20 -9.11 17.78
CA ASN A 469 1.65 -7.81 17.36
C ASN A 469 2.06 -6.63 18.27
N ALA A 470 2.48 -6.90 19.51
CA ALA A 470 2.83 -5.87 20.50
C ALA A 470 4.03 -4.99 20.15
N LEU A 471 4.88 -5.46 19.21
CA LEU A 471 6.10 -4.78 18.78
C LEU A 471 6.11 -4.73 17.25
N LEU A 472 6.10 -3.53 16.66
CA LEU A 472 6.12 -3.36 15.20
C LEU A 472 7.27 -2.44 14.78
N SER A 473 7.81 -2.67 13.59
CA SER A 473 8.71 -1.76 12.89
C SER A 473 8.03 -1.18 11.66
N VAL A 474 8.19 0.13 11.46
CA VAL A 474 7.68 0.84 10.29
C VAL A 474 8.86 1.44 9.53
N PHE A 475 8.92 1.15 8.23
CA PHE A 475 9.91 1.69 7.30
C PHE A 475 9.20 2.54 6.24
N ARG A 476 9.67 3.78 6.01
CA ARG A 476 9.23 4.64 4.91
C ARG A 476 10.25 4.58 3.78
N HIS A 477 9.77 4.22 2.60
CA HIS A 477 10.51 4.14 1.35
C HIS A 477 10.10 5.35 0.50
N PHE A 478 10.56 6.54 0.91
CA PHE A 478 10.19 7.86 0.35
C PHE A 478 8.67 8.16 0.38
N ASP A 479 7.92 7.76 -0.63
CA ASP A 479 6.49 8.07 -0.81
C ASP A 479 5.56 6.85 -0.61
N SER A 480 6.11 5.77 -0.04
CA SER A 480 5.41 4.57 0.41
C SER A 480 5.97 4.07 1.75
N ALA A 481 5.30 3.12 2.42
CA ALA A 481 5.79 2.53 3.66
C ALA A 481 5.49 1.03 3.79
N SER A 482 6.13 0.38 4.76
CA SER A 482 5.92 -1.02 5.13
C SER A 482 5.95 -1.22 6.64
N VAL A 483 5.16 -2.17 7.11
CA VAL A 483 5.03 -2.54 8.53
C VAL A 483 5.32 -4.04 8.67
N ARG A 484 6.10 -4.43 9.69
CA ARG A 484 6.25 -5.83 10.13
C ARG A 484 6.24 -5.92 11.64
N ARG A 485 5.85 -7.09 12.14
CA ARG A 485 6.06 -7.48 13.55
C ARG A 485 7.53 -7.67 13.87
N GLY A 486 7.91 -7.31 15.09
CA GLY A 486 9.28 -7.30 15.59
C GLY A 486 9.89 -5.89 15.62
N LEU A 487 10.90 -5.73 16.47
CA LEU A 487 11.79 -4.57 16.49
C LEU A 487 12.97 -4.91 15.57
N ILE A 488 13.04 -4.29 14.39
CA ILE A 488 13.93 -4.63 13.28
C ILE A 488 14.87 -3.46 13.01
N GLY A 489 16.13 -3.77 12.68
CA GLY A 489 17.17 -2.78 12.39
C GLY A 489 17.89 -2.27 13.63
N GLN A 490 18.70 -1.23 13.44
CA GLN A 490 19.31 -0.48 14.53
C GLN A 490 18.25 0.27 15.35
N ILE A 491 18.62 0.70 16.57
CA ILE A 491 17.76 1.55 17.40
C ILE A 491 17.38 2.83 16.63
N PRO A 492 16.09 3.08 16.36
CA PRO A 492 15.66 4.22 15.56
C PRO A 492 15.83 5.55 16.32
N GLN A 493 15.76 6.66 15.58
CA GLN A 493 15.83 7.99 16.18
C GLN A 493 14.65 8.19 17.17
N THR A 494 13.44 7.92 16.70
CA THR A 494 12.14 8.12 17.38
C THR A 494 11.41 6.81 17.61
N MET A 495 10.46 6.83 18.55
CA MET A 495 9.61 5.71 18.93
C MET A 495 8.17 6.21 19.06
N TRP A 496 7.18 5.40 18.69
CA TRP A 496 5.77 5.67 18.96
C TRP A 496 5.29 4.78 20.09
N TRP A 497 4.65 5.37 21.11
CA TRP A 497 3.93 4.62 22.13
C TRP A 497 2.45 5.01 22.11
N MET A 498 1.64 4.16 21.49
CA MET A 498 0.24 4.39 21.19
C MET A 498 -0.62 4.00 22.41
N ASP A 499 -1.39 4.95 22.94
CA ASP A 499 -2.54 4.65 23.79
C ASP A 499 -3.79 4.42 22.94
N TYR A 500 -4.89 3.96 23.53
CA TYR A 500 -6.08 3.62 22.75
C TYR A 500 -6.64 4.81 21.95
N PRO A 501 -6.80 6.02 22.54
CA PRO A 501 -7.23 7.19 21.78
C PRO A 501 -6.32 7.53 20.60
N LEU A 502 -4.99 7.42 20.73
CA LEU A 502 -4.09 7.62 19.59
C LEU A 502 -4.28 6.55 18.51
N PHE A 503 -4.46 5.28 18.88
CA PHE A 503 -4.54 4.18 17.92
C PHE A 503 -5.82 4.21 17.08
N GLU A 504 -6.99 4.32 17.72
CA GLU A 504 -8.29 4.39 17.01
C GLU A 504 -8.40 5.69 16.21
N ARG A 505 -7.87 6.83 16.70
CA ARG A 505 -7.82 8.08 15.92
C ARG A 505 -6.94 7.97 14.69
N THR A 506 -5.77 7.32 14.80
CA THR A 506 -4.90 7.10 13.62
C THR A 506 -5.65 6.30 12.55
N TYR A 507 -6.35 5.24 12.95
CA TYR A 507 -7.11 4.41 12.03
C TYR A 507 -8.29 5.18 11.38
N TYR A 508 -9.10 5.92 12.15
CA TYR A 508 -10.19 6.69 11.54
C TYR A 508 -9.69 7.80 10.62
N GLU A 509 -8.69 8.58 11.06
CA GLU A 509 -8.16 9.72 10.30
C GLU A 509 -7.60 9.32 8.94
N LEU A 510 -6.93 8.17 8.88
CA LEU A 510 -6.14 7.71 7.73
C LEU A 510 -6.82 6.61 6.91
N VAL A 511 -7.91 6.03 7.42
CA VAL A 511 -8.60 4.89 6.80
C VAL A 511 -10.10 5.17 6.67
N VAL A 512 -10.84 5.29 7.78
CA VAL A 512 -12.32 5.41 7.74
C VAL A 512 -12.79 6.72 7.14
N ASN A 513 -12.11 7.82 7.47
CA ASN A 513 -12.47 9.19 7.10
C ASN A 513 -11.60 9.77 5.99
N PHE A 514 -10.71 8.98 5.39
CA PHE A 514 -9.88 9.44 4.27
C PHE A 514 -10.57 9.24 2.92
N ASP A 515 -10.91 10.33 2.23
CA ASP A 515 -11.42 10.30 0.86
C ASP A 515 -10.32 10.64 -0.17
N LEU A 516 -9.94 9.61 -0.94
CA LEU A 516 -9.06 9.73 -2.10
C LEU A 516 -9.65 10.64 -3.20
N PHE A 517 -10.97 10.71 -3.31
CA PHE A 517 -11.68 11.49 -4.34
C PHE A 517 -12.07 12.89 -3.85
N GLY A 518 -11.83 13.19 -2.56
CA GLY A 518 -11.98 14.50 -1.96
C GLY A 518 -11.02 15.55 -2.53
N ASN A 519 -11.12 16.77 -2.01
CA ASN A 519 -10.33 17.91 -2.50
C ASN A 519 -9.10 18.21 -1.64
N VAL A 520 -8.35 19.25 -2.01
CA VAL A 520 -7.15 19.68 -1.29
C VAL A 520 -7.41 20.11 0.16
N ALA A 521 -8.62 20.59 0.49
CA ALA A 521 -9.00 20.93 1.87
C ALA A 521 -9.00 19.68 2.76
N HIS A 522 -9.65 18.61 2.29
CA HIS A 522 -9.66 17.30 2.96
C HIS A 522 -8.23 16.77 3.15
N GLN A 523 -7.47 16.66 2.07
CA GLN A 523 -6.10 16.13 2.07
C GLN A 523 -5.16 16.90 3.01
N LEU A 524 -5.31 18.23 3.08
CA LEU A 524 -4.56 19.07 4.00
C LEU A 524 -4.97 18.88 5.46
N GLN A 525 -6.28 18.78 5.76
CA GLN A 525 -6.77 18.54 7.11
C GLN A 525 -6.23 17.22 7.67
N THR A 526 -6.38 16.11 6.92
CA THR A 526 -5.86 14.79 7.30
C THR A 526 -4.38 14.84 7.68
N ARG A 527 -3.59 15.48 6.81
CA ARG A 527 -2.14 15.62 6.97
C ARG A 527 -1.75 16.52 8.15
N LEU A 528 -2.50 17.59 8.40
CA LEU A 528 -2.22 18.49 9.52
C LEU A 528 -2.59 17.85 10.86
N TYR A 529 -3.62 17.01 10.92
CA TYR A 529 -4.06 16.35 12.15
C TYR A 529 -3.22 15.11 12.49
N PHE A 530 -2.82 14.31 11.50
CA PHE A 530 -1.93 13.16 11.72
C PHE A 530 -0.56 13.56 12.28
N ASP A 531 -0.02 14.72 11.88
CA ASP A 531 1.19 15.32 12.49
C ASP A 531 1.06 15.51 14.03
N LEU A 532 -0.17 15.74 14.51
CA LEU A 532 -0.49 15.92 15.93
C LEU A 532 -0.64 14.58 16.64
N ILE A 533 -1.24 13.59 15.98
CA ILE A 533 -1.34 12.21 16.50
C ILE A 533 0.06 11.60 16.66
N ARG A 534 0.93 11.70 15.62
CA ARG A 534 2.34 11.28 15.70
C ARG A 534 3.05 11.96 16.87
N ASN A 535 2.93 13.27 16.99
CA ASN A 535 3.55 14.00 18.11
C ASN A 535 3.05 13.50 19.47
N GLY A 536 1.76 13.14 19.60
CA GLY A 536 1.21 12.50 20.79
C GLY A 536 1.87 11.16 21.13
N ALA A 537 2.09 10.30 20.13
CA ALA A 537 2.76 9.00 20.31
C ALA A 537 4.25 9.13 20.68
N GLU A 538 4.93 10.12 20.11
CA GLU A 538 6.32 10.48 20.45
C GLU A 538 6.41 11.06 21.87
N HIS A 539 5.54 12.01 22.24
CA HIS A 539 5.45 12.57 23.59
C HIS A 539 5.09 11.50 24.63
N ASN A 540 4.26 10.52 24.26
CA ASN A 540 3.97 9.38 25.10
C ASN A 540 5.25 8.61 25.42
N PHE A 541 6.02 8.19 24.42
CA PHE A 541 7.28 7.48 24.66
C PHE A 541 8.22 8.27 25.60
N LEU A 542 8.31 9.59 25.44
CA LEU A 542 9.12 10.44 26.32
C LEU A 542 8.67 10.40 27.79
N ARG A 543 7.41 10.09 28.12
CA ARG A 543 6.95 9.91 29.52
C ARG A 543 7.70 8.80 30.24
N LEU A 544 8.17 7.77 29.53
CA LEU A 544 8.97 6.66 30.07
C LEU A 544 10.40 7.08 30.48
N LEU A 545 10.84 8.30 30.12
CA LEU A 545 12.14 8.87 30.46
C LEU A 545 12.06 9.83 31.66
N PRO A 546 13.18 10.12 32.35
CA PRO A 546 13.23 11.08 33.45
C PRO A 546 12.81 12.48 32.99
N ALA A 547 11.98 13.14 33.80
CA ALA A 547 11.25 14.35 33.40
C ALA A 547 12.14 15.52 32.96
N ASP A 548 13.34 15.63 33.53
CA ASP A 548 14.38 16.62 33.22
C ASP A 548 15.11 16.34 31.89
N LYS A 549 15.16 15.08 31.44
CA LYS A 549 15.86 14.66 30.21
C LYS A 549 14.98 14.78 28.95
N ARG A 550 13.64 14.74 29.10
CA ARG A 550 12.68 14.64 27.98
C ARG A 550 12.83 15.75 26.94
N GLN A 551 13.03 16.99 27.36
CA GLN A 551 13.16 18.12 26.43
C GLN A 551 14.41 18.00 25.55
N GLY A 552 15.55 17.61 26.13
CA GLY A 552 16.79 17.43 25.37
C GLY A 552 16.71 16.31 24.33
N VAL A 553 15.93 15.26 24.60
CA VAL A 553 15.64 14.20 23.61
C VAL A 553 14.71 14.71 22.50
N LEU A 554 13.67 15.48 22.84
CA LEU A 554 12.78 16.08 21.86
C LEU A 554 13.50 17.09 20.94
N ASP A 555 14.43 17.88 21.50
CA ASP A 555 15.25 18.85 20.76
C ASP A 555 16.25 18.16 19.80
N ASP A 556 16.73 16.96 20.13
CA ASP A 556 17.52 16.13 19.18
C ASP A 556 16.66 15.58 18.03
N TRP A 557 15.40 15.24 18.32
CA TRP A 557 14.44 14.77 17.32
C TRP A 557 14.01 15.87 16.34
N TYR A 558 13.89 17.12 16.80
CA TYR A 558 13.32 18.24 16.03
C TYR A 558 14.28 19.44 15.96
N LYS A 559 15.20 19.44 14.98
CA LYS A 559 16.22 20.49 14.84
C LYS A 559 15.78 21.67 13.96
N GLY A 560 16.41 22.82 14.16
CA GLY A 560 16.23 24.01 13.32
C GLY A 560 14.84 24.65 13.46
N MET A 561 14.23 25.06 12.33
CA MET A 561 12.90 25.70 12.30
C MET A 561 11.78 24.83 12.90
N ALA A 562 11.99 23.52 13.03
CA ALA A 562 11.03 22.65 13.69
C ALA A 562 10.91 22.88 15.20
N LEU A 563 11.94 23.40 15.88
CA LEU A 563 11.85 23.85 17.27
C LEU A 563 10.77 24.94 17.42
N ILE A 564 10.76 25.89 16.47
CA ILE A 564 9.77 26.96 16.41
C ILE A 564 8.38 26.39 16.13
N LYS A 565 8.22 25.50 15.13
CA LYS A 565 6.92 24.87 14.85
C LYS A 565 6.42 24.10 16.08
N ALA A 566 7.27 23.29 16.71
CA ALA A 566 6.93 22.50 17.88
C ALA A 566 6.42 23.38 19.02
N TYR A 567 7.14 24.46 19.34
CA TYR A 567 6.77 25.42 20.37
C TYR A 567 5.39 26.10 20.15
N PHE A 568 5.01 26.37 18.90
CA PHE A 568 3.73 27.06 18.58
C PHE A 568 2.58 26.14 18.15
N THR A 569 2.87 24.89 17.78
CA THR A 569 1.89 23.98 17.16
C THR A 569 1.59 22.77 18.03
N TYR A 570 2.57 22.22 18.74
CA TYR A 570 2.40 21.04 19.58
C TYR A 570 2.03 21.45 21.02
N ALA A 571 1.49 20.52 21.79
CA ALA A 571 1.23 20.78 23.21
C ALA A 571 2.56 20.79 23.99
N ALA A 572 2.57 21.48 25.12
CA ALA A 572 3.73 21.47 26.01
C ALA A 572 4.07 20.03 26.45
N LEU A 573 5.33 19.66 26.31
CA LEU A 573 5.86 18.39 26.81
C LEU A 573 5.76 18.37 28.34
N ASP A 574 5.31 17.25 28.92
CA ASP A 574 5.38 17.07 30.38
C ASP A 574 6.84 16.89 30.80
N THR A 575 7.38 17.87 31.52
CA THR A 575 8.72 17.86 32.12
C THR A 575 8.67 17.85 33.66
N LYS A 576 7.56 17.40 34.25
CA LYS A 576 7.33 17.42 35.71
C LYS A 576 7.02 16.05 36.29
N THR A 577 6.13 15.27 35.66
CA THR A 577 5.69 13.97 36.21
C THR A 577 6.83 12.96 36.12
N GLN A 578 7.15 12.30 37.22
CA GLN A 578 8.25 11.33 37.26
C GLN A 578 7.83 10.00 36.60
N THR A 579 8.79 9.36 35.92
CA THR A 579 8.69 7.95 35.50
C THR A 579 9.00 7.04 36.70
N ALA A 580 8.43 5.84 36.74
CA ALA A 580 8.86 4.80 37.68
C ALA A 580 10.09 4.00 37.20
N ASN A 581 10.54 4.21 35.95
CA ASN A 581 11.75 3.57 35.43
C ASN A 581 13.01 4.12 36.12
N VAL A 582 13.95 3.24 36.47
CA VAL A 582 15.19 3.59 37.15
C VAL A 582 16.37 3.46 36.20
N PHE A 583 17.02 4.59 35.91
CA PHE A 583 18.13 4.71 34.97
C PHE A 583 19.48 4.70 35.70
N LYS A 584 20.51 4.16 35.03
CA LYS A 584 21.89 4.03 35.52
C LYS A 584 22.88 4.85 34.69
N THR A 585 22.46 5.34 33.52
CA THR A 585 23.28 6.08 32.56
C THR A 585 22.66 7.45 32.24
N ASP A 586 23.45 8.36 31.68
CA ASP A 586 22.94 9.62 31.13
C ASP A 586 22.28 9.45 29.75
N ASP A 587 22.56 8.37 29.03
CA ASP A 587 21.92 8.01 27.75
C ASP A 587 20.61 7.24 27.99
N VAL A 588 19.69 7.91 28.67
CA VAL A 588 18.41 7.35 29.13
C VAL A 588 17.56 6.80 27.98
N LYS A 589 17.70 7.33 26.76
CA LYS A 589 16.96 6.84 25.58
C LYS A 589 17.45 5.46 25.19
N ASN A 590 18.77 5.29 25.01
CA ASN A 590 19.32 4.00 24.61
C ASN A 590 19.26 2.98 25.76
N GLU A 591 19.37 3.41 27.02
CA GLU A 591 19.13 2.51 28.18
C GLU A 591 17.69 1.97 28.16
N LEU A 592 16.67 2.84 28.03
CA LEU A 592 15.27 2.41 27.96
C LEU A 592 15.02 1.43 26.80
N ILE A 593 15.57 1.71 25.62
CA ILE A 593 15.33 0.88 24.43
C ILE A 593 16.03 -0.48 24.54
N ASN A 594 17.21 -0.56 25.17
CA ASN A 594 17.86 -1.85 25.48
C ASN A 594 17.08 -2.64 26.56
N ASP A 595 16.51 -1.96 27.55
CA ASP A 595 15.61 -2.58 28.51
C ASP A 595 14.33 -3.10 27.84
N ILE A 596 13.76 -2.39 26.86
CA ILE A 596 12.62 -2.85 26.05
C ILE A 596 13.00 -4.10 25.25
N LEU A 597 14.12 -4.07 24.51
CA LEU A 597 14.62 -5.23 23.74
C LEU A 597 14.83 -6.46 24.65
N THR A 598 15.33 -6.25 25.87
CA THR A 598 15.55 -7.32 26.86
C THR A 598 14.24 -7.83 27.46
N ARG A 599 13.36 -6.92 27.91
CA ARG A 599 12.10 -7.21 28.61
C ARG A 599 11.12 -7.96 27.73
N PHE A 600 11.02 -7.57 26.46
CA PHE A 600 10.05 -8.11 25.52
C PHE A 600 10.67 -9.10 24.51
N ARG A 601 11.90 -9.60 24.77
CA ARG A 601 12.61 -10.55 23.89
C ARG A 601 11.76 -11.78 23.51
N ALA A 602 10.89 -12.26 24.40
CA ALA A 602 10.05 -13.44 24.15
C ALA A 602 8.94 -13.22 23.11
N ILE A 603 8.44 -11.98 22.97
CA ILE A 603 7.38 -11.60 22.02
C ILE A 603 7.92 -10.82 20.80
N ASN A 604 9.20 -10.45 20.81
CA ASN A 604 9.84 -9.81 19.67
C ASN A 604 10.07 -10.84 18.56
N LYS A 605 9.29 -10.74 17.48
CA LYS A 605 9.38 -11.62 16.30
C LYS A 605 10.80 -11.68 15.71
N ASP A 606 11.52 -10.56 15.76
CA ASP A 606 12.92 -10.41 15.35
C ASP A 606 13.80 -10.05 16.55
N ALA A 607 13.69 -10.83 17.63
CA ALA A 607 14.45 -10.66 18.87
C ALA A 607 15.96 -10.52 18.65
N ASP A 608 16.54 -11.47 17.91
CA ASP A 608 18.00 -11.61 17.78
C ASP A 608 18.59 -10.75 16.66
N ASP A 609 17.80 -10.42 15.63
CA ASP A 609 18.16 -9.60 14.45
C ASP A 609 19.66 -9.72 14.06
N PRO A 610 20.09 -10.90 13.59
CA PRO A 610 21.50 -11.18 13.33
C PRO A 610 22.08 -10.30 12.22
N LEU A 611 21.23 -9.81 11.33
CA LEU A 611 21.61 -8.97 10.20
C LEU A 611 21.87 -7.51 10.59
N ASN A 612 21.34 -7.02 11.71
CA ASN A 612 21.54 -5.62 12.10
C ASN A 612 22.21 -5.48 13.48
N ARG A 613 21.74 -6.19 14.52
CA ARG A 613 22.15 -5.94 15.92
C ARG A 613 23.17 -6.91 16.50
N CYS A 614 23.48 -8.00 15.81
CA CYS A 614 24.49 -8.95 16.28
C CYS A 614 25.92 -8.39 16.16
N THR A 615 26.69 -8.52 17.24
CA THR A 615 28.07 -8.01 17.40
C THR A 615 29.10 -9.11 17.71
N THR A 616 28.72 -10.38 17.56
CA THR A 616 29.59 -11.54 17.78
C THR A 616 30.29 -11.97 16.47
N THR A 617 31.07 -13.05 16.49
CA THR A 617 31.75 -13.56 15.28
C THR A 617 30.80 -14.27 14.31
N ASP A 618 29.74 -14.90 14.83
CA ASP A 618 28.88 -15.84 14.10
C ASP A 618 27.45 -15.28 13.96
N CYS A 619 27.35 -14.09 13.36
CA CYS A 619 26.08 -13.41 13.13
C CYS A 619 25.36 -13.96 11.88
N SER A 620 24.42 -14.87 12.11
CA SER A 620 23.54 -15.45 11.08
C SER A 620 22.17 -15.84 11.64
N ARG A 621 21.18 -16.04 10.77
CA ARG A 621 19.95 -16.75 11.12
C ARG A 621 20.26 -18.19 11.52
N VAL A 622 19.52 -18.69 12.50
CA VAL A 622 19.77 -20.01 13.09
C VAL A 622 19.09 -21.11 12.27
N LYS A 623 19.80 -22.22 12.01
CA LYS A 623 19.34 -23.42 11.28
C LYS A 623 19.20 -23.25 9.76
N GLU A 624 19.86 -22.25 9.19
CA GLU A 624 19.96 -22.10 7.73
C GLU A 624 21.15 -22.91 7.18
N ASP A 625 21.22 -23.05 5.85
CA ASP A 625 22.38 -23.65 5.20
C ASP A 625 23.61 -22.72 5.27
N LYS A 626 24.81 -23.32 5.29
CA LYS A 626 26.09 -22.59 5.46
C LYS A 626 26.33 -21.45 4.48
N TRP A 627 25.76 -21.55 3.27
CA TRP A 627 25.88 -20.50 2.26
C TRP A 627 24.99 -19.29 2.57
N ILE A 628 23.84 -19.52 3.24
CA ILE A 628 22.96 -18.49 3.80
C ILE A 628 23.59 -17.90 5.07
N GLU A 629 24.17 -18.73 5.96
CA GLU A 629 24.93 -18.25 7.13
C GLU A 629 26.09 -17.31 6.70
N HIS A 630 26.77 -17.65 5.59
CA HIS A 630 27.82 -16.82 5.00
C HIS A 630 27.27 -15.49 4.44
N ALA A 631 26.15 -15.54 3.72
CA ALA A 631 25.49 -14.35 3.20
C ALA A 631 25.01 -13.42 4.33
N ASP A 632 24.41 -13.97 5.38
CA ASP A 632 23.99 -13.21 6.57
C ASP A 632 25.20 -12.54 7.27
N SER A 633 26.35 -13.24 7.36
CA SER A 633 27.59 -12.66 7.91
C SER A 633 28.15 -11.51 7.06
N ILE A 634 27.96 -11.55 5.73
CA ILE A 634 28.32 -10.45 4.83
C ILE A 634 27.37 -9.27 5.02
N PHE A 635 26.06 -9.51 5.06
CA PHE A 635 25.07 -8.47 5.25
C PHE A 635 25.12 -7.83 6.65
N ASN A 636 25.42 -8.59 7.70
CA ASN A 636 25.70 -8.06 9.04
C ASN A 636 26.85 -7.03 9.02
N LYS A 637 27.94 -7.31 8.29
CA LYS A 637 29.05 -6.36 8.13
C LYS A 637 28.63 -5.14 7.32
N LEU A 638 27.79 -5.32 6.29
CA LEU A 638 27.30 -4.22 5.45
C LEU A 638 26.38 -3.27 6.24
N SER A 639 25.42 -3.79 7.01
CA SER A 639 24.50 -2.99 7.84
C SER A 639 25.20 -2.25 8.99
N ASN A 640 26.27 -2.84 9.54
CA ASN A 640 27.10 -2.23 10.59
C ASN A 640 28.26 -1.37 10.05
N THR A 641 28.38 -1.20 8.72
CA THR A 641 29.34 -0.26 8.13
C THR A 641 28.87 1.17 8.40
N PRO A 642 29.66 2.04 9.07
CA PRO A 642 29.25 3.42 9.34
C PRO A 642 29.00 4.17 8.03
N PHE A 643 27.81 4.72 7.83
CA PHE A 643 27.38 5.23 6.52
C PHE A 643 28.28 6.36 5.98
N GLN A 644 28.71 7.28 6.84
CA GLN A 644 29.73 8.31 6.54
C GLN A 644 31.09 7.76 6.05
N SER A 645 31.38 6.47 6.23
CA SER A 645 32.66 5.84 5.84
C SER A 645 32.63 5.17 4.46
N SER A 646 31.47 5.07 3.80
CA SER A 646 31.34 4.54 2.44
C SER A 646 30.39 5.40 1.60
N LYS A 647 30.91 6.00 0.52
CA LYS A 647 30.08 6.73 -0.44
C LYS A 647 29.16 5.79 -1.23
N GLY A 648 29.59 4.56 -1.50
CA GLY A 648 28.77 3.55 -2.18
C GLY A 648 27.39 3.33 -1.56
N LEU A 649 27.28 3.37 -0.23
CA LEU A 649 26.00 3.27 0.46
C LEU A 649 25.05 4.45 0.14
N LYS A 650 25.58 5.63 -0.22
CA LYS A 650 24.80 6.80 -0.68
C LYS A 650 24.22 6.63 -2.09
N HIS A 651 24.70 5.67 -2.88
CA HIS A 651 24.12 5.34 -4.19
C HIS A 651 23.02 4.26 -4.10
N LEU A 652 22.89 3.58 -2.95
CA LEU A 652 21.74 2.68 -2.74
C LEU A 652 20.43 3.49 -2.69
N PRO A 653 19.37 3.01 -3.35
CA PRO A 653 18.04 3.59 -3.26
C PRO A 653 17.39 3.23 -1.92
N GLU A 654 16.21 3.79 -1.69
CA GLU A 654 15.44 3.66 -0.45
C GLU A 654 15.10 2.20 -0.13
N LEU A 655 14.59 1.45 -1.12
CA LEU A 655 14.30 0.02 -1.01
C LEU A 655 14.93 -0.78 -2.16
N THR A 656 15.93 -1.59 -1.84
CA THR A 656 16.56 -2.53 -2.77
C THR A 656 16.12 -3.96 -2.44
N PHE A 657 15.61 -4.67 -3.44
CA PHE A 657 15.39 -6.11 -3.35
C PHE A 657 16.68 -6.84 -3.77
N PHE A 658 17.08 -7.84 -3.00
CA PHE A 658 18.35 -8.53 -3.22
C PHE A 658 18.12 -10.04 -3.24
N ARG A 659 18.53 -10.70 -4.32
CA ARG A 659 18.52 -12.16 -4.42
C ARG A 659 19.94 -12.71 -4.35
N VAL A 660 20.19 -13.61 -3.41
CA VAL A 660 21.40 -14.44 -3.38
C VAL A 660 21.04 -15.82 -3.91
N LYS A 661 21.73 -16.28 -4.96
CA LYS A 661 21.55 -17.61 -5.54
C LYS A 661 22.64 -18.56 -5.08
N ASN A 662 22.32 -19.85 -5.02
CA ASN A 662 23.29 -20.94 -4.89
C ASN A 662 22.81 -22.11 -5.77
N GLY A 663 23.25 -22.13 -7.02
CA GLY A 663 22.74 -23.08 -8.02
C GLY A 663 21.25 -22.88 -8.32
N ASN A 664 20.40 -23.81 -7.90
CA ASN A 664 18.94 -23.72 -8.06
C ASN A 664 18.23 -23.16 -6.80
N GLU A 665 18.95 -22.94 -5.71
CA GLU A 665 18.40 -22.39 -4.46
C GLU A 665 18.58 -20.87 -4.41
N ARG A 666 17.74 -20.21 -3.60
CA ARG A 666 17.77 -18.76 -3.43
C ARG A 666 17.38 -18.34 -2.02
N THR A 667 17.99 -17.26 -1.54
CA THR A 667 17.52 -16.52 -0.36
C THR A 667 17.39 -15.05 -0.74
N ILE A 668 16.47 -14.36 -0.10
CA ILE A 668 16.04 -13.01 -0.48
C ILE A 668 16.25 -12.08 0.72
N TYR A 669 16.69 -10.86 0.42
CA TYR A 669 16.83 -9.79 1.39
C TYR A 669 16.19 -8.50 0.87
N SER A 670 15.70 -7.69 1.79
CA SER A 670 15.37 -6.29 1.55
C SER A 670 16.42 -5.43 2.22
N ILE A 671 17.11 -4.61 1.42
CA ILE A 671 18.10 -3.64 1.89
C ILE A 671 17.45 -2.27 1.84
N ILE A 672 17.28 -1.66 3.02
CA ILE A 672 16.56 -0.40 3.22
C ILE A 672 17.57 0.66 3.65
N ARG A 673 17.65 1.75 2.89
CA ARG A 673 18.39 2.95 3.30
C ARG A 673 17.44 3.88 4.06
N ASN A 674 17.58 3.93 5.38
CA ASN A 674 16.83 4.87 6.19
C ASN A 674 17.53 6.22 6.15
N ARG A 675 16.95 7.23 5.49
CA ARG A 675 17.51 8.59 5.49
C ARG A 675 17.34 9.24 6.86
N TYR A 676 18.35 9.98 7.30
CA TYR A 676 18.23 10.79 8.51
C TYR A 676 17.53 12.11 8.20
N HIS A 677 16.43 12.37 8.91
CA HIS A 677 15.72 13.63 8.86
C HIS A 677 16.04 14.47 10.08
N THR A 678 16.41 15.73 9.90
CA THR A 678 16.54 16.69 11.01
C THR A 678 15.20 16.99 11.69
N ASN A 679 14.08 16.79 10.99
CA ASN A 679 12.71 16.74 11.50
C ASN A 679 11.73 16.26 10.39
N VAL A 680 10.51 15.89 10.78
CA VAL A 680 9.39 15.54 9.88
C VAL A 680 8.18 16.48 10.09
N ALA A 681 8.48 17.73 10.45
CA ALA A 681 7.48 18.69 10.94
C ALA A 681 6.82 19.53 9.84
N PHE A 682 7.28 19.45 8.58
CA PHE A 682 6.81 20.30 7.49
C PHE A 682 6.29 19.48 6.30
N LEU A 683 5.31 20.05 5.59
CA LEU A 683 4.63 19.39 4.47
C LEU A 683 5.47 19.29 3.19
N LEU A 684 6.45 20.17 3.02
CA LEU A 684 7.22 20.32 1.79
C LEU A 684 8.72 20.47 2.10
N GLY A 685 9.56 20.28 1.09
CA GLY A 685 11.01 20.51 1.18
C GLY A 685 11.74 19.47 2.04
N ASP A 686 11.38 18.20 1.91
CA ASP A 686 11.96 17.10 2.71
C ASP A 686 13.47 16.97 2.53
N SER A 687 13.95 17.09 1.28
CA SER A 687 15.39 17.10 0.96
C SER A 687 16.19 18.22 1.62
N LEU A 688 15.55 19.31 2.07
CA LEU A 688 16.22 20.38 2.83
C LEU A 688 16.49 19.99 4.29
N ARG A 689 16.05 18.81 4.72
CA ARG A 689 16.14 18.29 6.08
C ARG A 689 17.03 17.05 6.21
N TYR A 690 17.54 16.52 5.10
CA TYR A 690 18.39 15.33 5.09
C TYR A 690 19.77 15.61 5.71
N ASP A 691 20.35 14.58 6.31
CA ASP A 691 21.69 14.58 6.90
C ASP A 691 22.38 13.27 6.51
N ASP A 692 22.75 13.16 5.22
CA ASP A 692 23.25 11.94 4.57
C ASP A 692 24.41 11.21 5.28
N ASP A 693 25.12 11.87 6.19
CA ASP A 693 26.19 11.27 7.00
C ASP A 693 25.65 10.48 8.21
N LYS A 694 24.38 10.68 8.57
CA LYS A 694 23.63 9.98 9.63
C LYS A 694 22.61 8.97 9.11
N ASP A 695 22.50 8.81 7.80
CA ASP A 695 21.75 7.73 7.17
C ASP A 695 22.19 6.36 7.75
N SER A 696 21.31 5.37 7.68
CA SER A 696 21.60 4.02 8.15
C SER A 696 21.05 2.97 7.20
N LEU A 697 21.60 1.76 7.27
CA LEU A 697 21.13 0.63 6.51
C LEU A 697 20.39 -0.35 7.43
N THR A 698 19.23 -0.83 7.01
CA THR A 698 18.55 -1.97 7.62
C THR A 698 18.45 -3.08 6.59
N ILE A 699 18.89 -4.29 6.94
CA ILE A 699 18.80 -5.46 6.07
C ILE A 699 17.89 -6.48 6.71
N TYR A 700 16.86 -6.91 5.97
CA TYR A 700 15.85 -7.85 6.43
C TYR A 700 15.90 -9.14 5.60
N PRO A 701 15.82 -10.35 6.21
CA PRO A 701 15.84 -11.62 5.51
C PRO A 701 14.44 -11.97 4.99
N GLY A 702 14.11 -11.41 3.82
CA GLY A 702 12.83 -11.57 3.16
C GLY A 702 12.37 -10.27 2.51
N ILE A 703 11.06 -10.10 2.38
CA ILE A 703 10.47 -8.98 1.63
C ILE A 703 9.83 -7.94 2.57
N LEU A 704 10.33 -6.70 2.48
CA LEU A 704 9.78 -5.49 3.08
C LEU A 704 9.41 -4.50 1.98
N GLY A 705 8.17 -3.98 2.02
CA GLY A 705 7.68 -3.03 1.02
C GLY A 705 7.04 -3.69 -0.20
N SER A 706 6.54 -2.86 -1.12
CA SER A 706 5.78 -3.30 -2.31
C SER A 706 6.36 -2.77 -3.63
N TYR A 707 7.41 -1.95 -3.53
CA TYR A 707 7.92 -1.09 -4.58
C TYR A 707 9.45 -1.20 -4.61
N PRO A 708 10.04 -2.28 -5.14
CA PRO A 708 11.49 -2.33 -5.32
C PRO A 708 11.95 -1.14 -6.16
N ASN A 709 12.78 -0.26 -5.58
CA ASN A 709 13.41 0.82 -6.32
C ASN A 709 14.52 0.28 -7.23
N PHE A 710 15.19 -0.80 -6.80
CA PHE A 710 16.15 -1.54 -7.62
C PHE A 710 16.28 -2.99 -7.17
N ILE A 711 16.85 -3.85 -8.02
CA ILE A 711 17.16 -5.26 -7.76
C ILE A 711 18.64 -5.54 -8.05
N PHE A 712 19.29 -6.25 -7.13
CA PHE A 712 20.53 -6.98 -7.40
C PHE A 712 20.27 -8.49 -7.38
N ASP A 713 20.93 -9.22 -8.28
CA ASP A 713 20.90 -10.68 -8.38
C ASP A 713 22.34 -11.22 -8.38
N VAL A 714 22.77 -11.81 -7.26
CA VAL A 714 24.17 -12.14 -6.98
C VAL A 714 24.32 -13.62 -6.64
N ASP A 715 25.33 -14.27 -7.19
CA ASP A 715 25.65 -15.65 -6.82
C ASP A 715 26.39 -15.68 -5.47
N SER A 716 26.13 -16.68 -4.63
CA SER A 716 26.63 -16.70 -3.24
C SER A 716 28.16 -16.67 -3.13
N GLN A 717 28.84 -17.15 -4.18
CA GLN A 717 30.30 -17.10 -4.33
C GLN A 717 30.85 -15.68 -4.60
N ASP A 718 30.05 -14.82 -5.25
CA ASP A 718 30.45 -13.46 -5.67
C ASP A 718 30.03 -12.40 -4.63
N LEU A 719 29.20 -12.77 -3.66
CA LEU A 719 28.59 -11.84 -2.69
C LEU A 719 29.63 -11.07 -1.84
N ALA A 720 30.76 -11.69 -1.52
CA ALA A 720 31.86 -11.01 -0.83
C ALA A 720 32.55 -9.96 -1.72
N GLU A 721 32.66 -10.23 -3.03
CA GLU A 721 33.19 -9.26 -3.99
C GLU A 721 32.19 -8.11 -4.22
N PHE A 722 30.90 -8.41 -4.38
CA PHE A 722 29.84 -7.40 -4.44
C PHE A 722 29.91 -6.44 -3.23
N GLN A 723 30.01 -6.99 -2.01
CA GLN A 723 30.11 -6.18 -0.79
C GLN A 723 31.35 -5.27 -0.83
N GLN A 724 32.50 -5.82 -1.21
CA GLN A 724 33.75 -5.06 -1.27
C GLN A 724 33.71 -3.99 -2.36
N GLN A 725 33.18 -4.29 -3.54
CA GLN A 725 33.04 -3.30 -4.61
C GLN A 725 32.08 -2.18 -4.20
N LEU A 726 30.90 -2.52 -3.66
CA LEU A 726 29.92 -1.54 -3.16
C LEU A 726 30.54 -0.61 -2.12
N ILE A 727 31.26 -1.14 -1.12
CA ILE A 727 31.86 -0.30 -0.07
C ILE A 727 32.89 0.68 -0.64
N ASN A 728 33.61 0.30 -1.70
CA ASN A 728 34.67 1.07 -2.35
C ASN A 728 34.19 1.96 -3.52
N VAL A 729 32.89 2.01 -3.82
CA VAL A 729 32.34 2.96 -4.80
C VAL A 729 32.62 4.40 -4.34
N ASP A 730 33.31 5.17 -5.17
CA ASP A 730 33.73 6.54 -4.89
C ASP A 730 33.07 7.58 -5.83
N SER A 731 32.44 7.13 -6.91
CA SER A 731 31.76 7.92 -7.94
C SER A 731 30.59 7.18 -8.61
N ASP A 732 29.72 7.91 -9.31
CA ASP A 732 28.62 7.33 -10.10
C ASP A 732 29.08 6.32 -11.16
N ALA A 733 30.32 6.46 -11.67
CA ALA A 733 30.89 5.54 -12.65
C ALA A 733 31.30 4.20 -12.03
N ASP A 734 31.79 4.21 -10.79
CA ASP A 734 32.10 2.99 -10.04
C ASP A 734 30.81 2.24 -9.67
N PHE A 735 29.76 2.99 -9.31
CA PHE A 735 28.43 2.42 -9.07
C PHE A 735 27.80 1.86 -10.37
N ASP A 736 27.99 2.52 -11.51
CA ASP A 736 27.55 1.98 -12.81
C ASP A 736 28.22 0.63 -13.12
N ALA A 737 29.52 0.50 -12.83
CA ALA A 737 30.26 -0.76 -13.01
C ALA A 737 29.76 -1.89 -12.08
N LEU A 738 29.42 -1.57 -10.82
CA LEU A 738 28.76 -2.50 -9.89
C LEU A 738 27.40 -2.96 -10.46
N VAL A 739 26.60 -2.02 -10.95
CA VAL A 739 25.28 -2.27 -11.53
C VAL A 739 25.36 -3.08 -12.83
N VAL A 740 26.37 -2.85 -13.69
CA VAL A 740 26.58 -3.66 -14.90
C VAL A 740 26.88 -5.12 -14.56
N SER A 741 27.52 -5.39 -13.42
CA SER A 741 27.92 -6.73 -13.00
C SER A 741 26.80 -7.53 -12.33
N TRP A 742 25.98 -6.87 -11.49
CA TRP A 742 24.99 -7.55 -10.63
C TRP A 742 23.60 -6.90 -10.59
N GLY A 743 23.45 -5.70 -11.14
CA GLY A 743 22.22 -4.92 -11.10
C GLY A 743 21.28 -5.26 -12.25
N ILE A 744 19.99 -5.35 -11.93
CA ILE A 744 18.94 -5.72 -12.89
C ILE A 744 18.25 -4.45 -13.37
N ARG A 745 18.76 -3.83 -14.44
CA ARG A 745 18.14 -2.63 -15.02
C ARG A 745 16.78 -2.95 -15.61
N ARG A 746 15.95 -1.92 -15.80
CA ARG A 746 14.67 -2.02 -16.53
C ARG A 746 14.79 -2.71 -17.89
N THR A 747 15.94 -2.60 -18.53
CA THR A 747 16.32 -3.18 -19.84
C THR A 747 16.99 -4.56 -19.75
N HIS A 748 17.08 -5.15 -18.55
CA HIS A 748 17.66 -6.48 -18.37
C HIS A 748 16.77 -7.54 -19.06
N PRO A 749 17.33 -8.47 -19.88
CA PRO A 749 16.52 -9.45 -20.61
C PRO A 749 15.63 -10.32 -19.71
N GLN A 750 16.10 -10.62 -18.50
CA GLN A 750 15.38 -11.42 -17.50
C GLN A 750 14.65 -10.58 -16.43
N PHE A 751 14.54 -9.25 -16.61
CA PHE A 751 13.93 -8.34 -15.61
C PHE A 751 12.65 -8.90 -14.98
N TRP A 752 11.73 -9.36 -15.82
CA TRP A 752 10.45 -9.92 -15.38
C TRP A 752 10.59 -11.27 -14.68
N ASP A 753 11.42 -12.18 -15.20
CA ASP A 753 11.61 -13.50 -14.57
C ASP A 753 12.24 -13.37 -13.18
N ILE A 754 13.16 -12.39 -13.01
CA ILE A 754 13.77 -12.08 -11.72
C ILE A 754 12.75 -11.39 -10.79
N LEU A 755 11.97 -10.43 -11.27
CA LEU A 755 10.94 -9.76 -10.47
C LEU A 755 9.88 -10.74 -9.93
N HIS A 756 9.38 -11.64 -10.77
CA HIS A 756 8.34 -12.59 -10.36
C HIS A 756 8.87 -13.70 -9.46
N ASP A 757 10.15 -14.03 -9.54
CA ASP A 757 10.79 -14.98 -8.63
C ASP A 757 10.79 -14.50 -7.16
N PHE A 758 10.74 -13.18 -6.89
CA PHE A 758 10.45 -12.63 -5.56
C PHE A 758 9.00 -12.91 -5.14
N THR A 759 8.04 -12.80 -6.07
CA THR A 759 6.62 -13.12 -5.80
C THR A 759 6.43 -14.62 -5.58
N ASP A 760 7.10 -15.47 -6.36
CA ASP A 760 7.11 -16.93 -6.17
C ASP A 760 7.74 -17.30 -4.82
N TRP A 761 8.84 -16.65 -4.42
CA TRP A 761 9.43 -16.83 -3.09
C TRP A 761 8.45 -16.43 -1.98
N GLN A 762 7.68 -15.34 -2.18
CA GLN A 762 6.64 -14.96 -1.24
C GLN A 762 5.49 -15.99 -1.22
N TYR A 763 5.12 -16.61 -2.35
CA TYR A 763 4.16 -17.72 -2.35
C TYR A 763 4.69 -18.97 -1.62
N GLU A 764 6.00 -19.24 -1.67
CA GLU A 764 6.65 -20.34 -0.96
C GLU A 764 6.70 -20.12 0.56
N HIS A 765 6.93 -18.88 1.03
CA HIS A 765 7.24 -18.58 2.44
C HIS A 765 6.13 -17.82 3.19
N GLU A 766 5.39 -16.94 2.51
CA GLU A 766 4.31 -16.12 3.05
C GLU A 766 3.07 -16.12 2.12
N PRO A 767 2.48 -17.29 1.80
CA PRO A 767 1.47 -17.43 0.73
C PRO A 767 0.24 -16.54 0.87
N HIS A 768 -0.09 -16.11 2.09
CA HIS A 768 -1.19 -15.20 2.35
C HIS A 768 -0.84 -13.73 2.09
N GLU A 769 0.42 -13.32 2.20
CA GLU A 769 0.90 -11.95 1.92
C GLU A 769 1.25 -11.75 0.43
N ALA A 770 1.41 -12.84 -0.32
CA ALA A 770 1.93 -12.83 -1.68
C ALA A 770 1.04 -12.11 -2.70
N GLY A 771 1.68 -11.32 -3.56
CA GLY A 771 1.06 -10.65 -4.70
C GLY A 771 2.10 -10.01 -5.62
N ILE A 772 1.66 -9.48 -6.76
CA ILE A 772 2.55 -8.86 -7.74
C ILE A 772 3.09 -7.52 -7.19
N PHE A 773 4.41 -7.35 -7.22
CA PHE A 773 5.10 -6.10 -6.87
C PHE A 773 4.92 -5.01 -7.92
N ASP A 774 5.03 -3.75 -7.50
CA ASP A 774 4.89 -2.59 -8.38
C ASP A 774 6.25 -2.02 -8.78
N VAL A 775 6.40 -1.67 -10.07
CA VAL A 775 7.66 -1.16 -10.66
C VAL A 775 7.55 0.29 -11.17
N ASN A 776 6.50 1.02 -10.80
CA ASN A 776 6.38 2.45 -11.12
C ASN A 776 7.47 3.29 -10.42
N ARG A 777 8.06 2.79 -9.32
CA ARG A 777 9.15 3.43 -8.56
C ARG A 777 10.55 2.86 -8.84
N TYR A 778 10.67 2.01 -9.86
CA TYR A 778 11.92 1.38 -10.24
C TYR A 778 12.85 2.39 -10.93
N GLN A 779 14.07 2.56 -10.42
CA GLN A 779 15.01 3.60 -10.83
C GLN A 779 15.81 3.23 -12.11
N ASN A 780 16.51 4.22 -12.68
CA ASN A 780 17.39 4.07 -13.84
C ASN A 780 18.87 4.10 -13.41
N LEU A 781 19.23 3.23 -12.46
CA LEU A 781 20.61 3.09 -11.94
C LEU A 781 21.53 2.37 -12.91
#